data_AF-A0AAV5A2D1-F1
#
_entry.id   AF-A0AAV5A2D1-F1
#
_cell.length_a   1.000
_cell.length_b   1.000
_cell.length_c   1.000
_cell.angle_alpha   90.00
_cell.angle_beta   90.00
_cell.angle_gamma   90.00
#
_symmetry.space_group_name_H-M   'P 1'
#
loop_
_entity.id
_entity.type
_entity.pdbx_description
1 polymer ?
#
loop_
_entity_poly.entity_id
_entity_poly.type
_entity_poly.pdbx_seq_one_letter_code
_entity_poly.pdbx_strand_id
1 'polypeptide(L)'
;MAGTLSTKKFRVSLAESSSSISRAAKRIVVNYEVLRNAKLAAGDVLRITASDSLTKDDIPFAIGVAWPSQELDPSGNLYASFVQIIQVSSHLLLTCRISDGATACLTPILSSNKGGNRENMKLQDIKEASIVHVRETSHSQKSISRKDSDVDDEQSGKHDWLTLYLRDILIDLKYVTPYQVLEVIYEGRLRRFEFQNAITTPENTLLNVTNALSSMSLNRDRAWSVSWNTQVLIKESETKPILPVEMPSAYSTIGGLDKQISIIRDLIEIPLIKPELFHHFGLKPPRGILLYGPPGTGKTHLARAVANSTRVSTVTLSGASLASAYHGESEAKLRGVFREARSKSPCIVIIDEVDALCPRREEGAGSEVEKRVVATLLTEMDGIGTDDSSNIEERVILIATTNRPNAIDPALRRPGRFDREIEIGIPDAHARLSILRILLSKTPHNLTEEQLNSLASRTHGYVGADLGAVVRDAATNAIKRCMSVSSTIDGGAAILTHSDLEASLSHIRPSALREVFIETPQVRWSDIGGQAIIKQKLREVIEWPLLHPATFTRLGIVPPRGVLLYGPPGCSKTLMAKALATESGINFIAVKGPELLNKFVGESERAVRETFRKGRASAPSIIFFDEIDALATSRTNSEGAAHEGILTSLLNEMDGIQELSGVTIVAATNRPDVLDSALMRPGRLDRILYVGPPDLEGREEILRIRTSKMAVEPGLDIKHLATITEGCSGAELASLCQDAAMLSMHKDMDTPYVMVACSDFITAAQNVRRQITFEVIAHFETWKERSGVRSV
;
A
#
# COMPACT_ATOMS: atom_id res chain seq x y z
N MET A 1 -68.35 38.91 -0.80
CA MET A 1 -67.70 39.61 -1.94
C MET A 1 -66.33 40.14 -1.50
N ALA A 2 -65.32 39.27 -1.44
CA ALA A 2 -63.90 39.62 -1.23
C ALA A 2 -63.09 39.42 -2.53
N GLY A 3 -63.76 39.22 -3.67
CA GLY A 3 -63.17 38.79 -4.95
C GLY A 3 -62.74 39.93 -5.88
N THR A 4 -62.71 41.18 -5.41
CA THR A 4 -62.40 42.34 -6.27
C THR A 4 -60.91 42.67 -6.35
N LEU A 5 -60.08 42.13 -5.44
CA LEU A 5 -58.63 42.35 -5.44
C LEU A 5 -57.89 41.31 -6.28
N SER A 6 -58.35 40.05 -6.27
CA SER A 6 -57.72 38.92 -6.97
C SER A 6 -57.83 38.98 -8.50
N THR A 7 -58.69 39.85 -9.04
CA THR A 7 -58.85 40.06 -10.48
C THR A 7 -58.06 41.26 -11.00
N LYS A 8 -57.50 42.09 -10.12
CA LYS A 8 -56.72 43.28 -10.49
C LYS A 8 -55.24 42.93 -10.61
N LYS A 9 -54.62 43.44 -11.68
CA LYS A 9 -53.17 43.38 -11.90
C LYS A 9 -52.54 44.68 -11.40
N PHE A 10 -51.50 44.56 -10.59
CA PHE A 10 -50.74 45.67 -10.04
C PHE A 10 -49.34 45.68 -10.64
N ARG A 11 -48.82 46.86 -10.97
CA ARG A 11 -47.41 47.00 -11.37
C ARG A 11 -46.55 47.08 -10.12
N VAL A 12 -45.55 46.22 -10.03
CA VAL A 12 -44.63 46.18 -8.90
C VAL A 12 -43.55 47.24 -9.07
N SER A 13 -43.25 47.95 -8.01
CA SER A 13 -42.10 48.84 -7.87
C SER A 13 -41.27 48.41 -6.65
N LEU A 14 -39.94 48.44 -6.75
CA LEU A 14 -39.05 48.21 -5.61
C LEU A 14 -39.16 49.37 -4.61
N ALA A 15 -39.41 49.07 -3.33
CA ALA A 15 -39.34 50.09 -2.28
C ALA A 15 -37.87 50.51 -2.04
N GLU A 16 -37.56 51.82 -2.13
CA GLU A 16 -36.21 52.34 -1.94
C GLU A 16 -35.66 51.98 -0.55
N SER A 17 -34.53 51.26 -0.55
CA SER A 17 -33.85 50.79 0.65
C SER A 17 -33.03 51.92 1.29
N SER A 18 -33.69 52.81 2.03
CA SER A 18 -32.97 53.58 3.07
C SER A 18 -32.72 52.65 4.26
N SER A 19 -31.45 52.56 4.63
CA SER A 19 -30.78 51.55 5.43
C SER A 19 -31.15 51.50 6.93
N SER A 20 -32.42 51.61 7.36
CA SER A 20 -32.70 51.69 8.82
C SER A 20 -34.11 51.35 9.34
N ILE A 21 -34.96 50.54 8.69
CA ILE A 21 -36.25 50.16 9.30
C ILE A 21 -36.53 48.66 9.13
N SER A 22 -36.18 47.86 10.13
CA SER A 22 -36.42 46.40 10.22
C SER A 22 -37.87 46.01 9.87
N ARG A 23 -38.84 46.90 10.14
CA ARG A 23 -40.27 46.65 9.88
C ARG A 23 -40.73 46.82 8.42
N ALA A 24 -39.88 47.29 7.51
CA ALA A 24 -40.25 47.50 6.10
C ALA A 24 -40.27 46.20 5.28
N ALA A 25 -39.54 45.15 5.69
CA ALA A 25 -39.35 43.94 4.90
C ALA A 25 -40.66 43.21 4.57
N LYS A 26 -41.64 43.18 5.50
CA LYS A 26 -42.95 42.54 5.33
C LYS A 26 -44.04 43.43 4.72
N ARG A 27 -43.79 44.73 4.51
CA ARG A 27 -44.83 45.66 4.08
C ARG A 27 -45.06 45.57 2.57
N ILE A 28 -46.33 45.48 2.21
CA ILE A 28 -46.81 45.66 0.83
C ILE A 28 -47.49 47.02 0.84
N VAL A 29 -46.80 48.02 0.30
CA VAL A 29 -47.30 49.39 0.29
C VAL A 29 -48.26 49.52 -0.88
N VAL A 30 -49.52 49.82 -0.55
CA VAL A 30 -50.62 49.92 -1.51
C VAL A 30 -51.30 51.28 -1.30
N ASN A 31 -51.76 51.90 -2.39
CA ASN A 31 -52.53 53.13 -2.29
C ASN A 31 -53.79 52.93 -1.41
N TYR A 32 -54.05 53.88 -0.50
CA TYR A 32 -55.13 53.79 0.48
C TYR A 32 -56.53 53.59 -0.14
N GLU A 33 -56.77 54.11 -1.35
CA GLU A 33 -58.06 53.97 -2.05
C GLU A 33 -58.31 52.54 -2.51
N VAL A 34 -57.25 51.82 -2.87
CA VAL A 34 -57.33 50.41 -3.30
C VAL A 34 -57.72 49.52 -2.13
N LEU A 35 -57.10 49.73 -0.97
CA LEU A 35 -57.41 49.01 0.26
C LEU A 35 -58.85 49.31 0.72
N ARG A 36 -59.26 50.58 0.67
CA ARG A 36 -60.63 51.00 1.00
C ARG A 36 -61.67 50.35 0.08
N ASN A 37 -61.42 50.34 -1.23
CA ASN A 37 -62.31 49.71 -2.22
C ASN A 37 -62.39 48.19 -2.07
N ALA A 38 -61.31 47.55 -1.62
CA ALA A 38 -61.25 46.12 -1.35
C ALA A 38 -61.74 45.71 0.05
N LYS A 39 -62.13 46.67 0.90
CA LYS A 39 -62.51 46.47 2.32
C LYS A 39 -61.40 45.82 3.14
N LEU A 40 -60.14 46.15 2.87
CA LEU A 40 -58.98 45.69 3.62
C LEU A 40 -58.47 46.80 4.55
N ALA A 41 -58.02 46.41 5.74
CA ALA A 41 -57.43 47.30 6.72
C ALA A 41 -55.89 47.25 6.65
N ALA A 42 -55.25 48.31 7.16
CA ALA A 42 -53.82 48.28 7.42
C ALA A 42 -53.50 47.15 8.40
N GLY A 43 -52.57 46.26 8.06
CA GLY A 43 -52.25 45.09 8.89
C GLY A 43 -52.81 43.76 8.37
N ASP A 44 -53.69 43.76 7.37
CA ASP A 44 -54.20 42.53 6.76
C ASP A 44 -53.11 41.77 5.99
N VAL A 45 -53.14 40.44 6.06
CA VAL A 45 -52.15 39.57 5.44
C VAL A 45 -52.54 39.32 3.99
N LEU A 46 -51.63 39.63 3.06
CA LEU A 46 -51.83 39.46 1.62
C LEU A 46 -50.82 38.47 1.05
N ARG A 47 -51.29 37.62 0.13
CA ARG A 47 -50.48 36.77 -0.73
C ARG A 47 -50.23 37.50 -2.05
N ILE A 48 -48.96 37.57 -2.45
CA ILE A 48 -48.51 38.12 -3.74
C ILE A 48 -48.16 36.96 -4.67
N THR A 49 -48.65 37.00 -5.92
CA THR A 49 -48.30 36.04 -6.97
C THR A 49 -48.00 36.75 -8.29
N ALA A 50 -47.17 36.13 -9.14
CA ALA A 50 -46.94 36.60 -10.51
C ALA A 50 -48.20 36.41 -11.37
N SER A 51 -48.48 37.35 -12.26
CA SER A 51 -49.72 37.32 -13.08
C SER A 51 -49.63 36.50 -14.38
N ASP A 52 -48.42 36.11 -14.82
CA ASP A 52 -48.15 35.52 -16.15
C ASP A 52 -47.87 34.00 -16.14
N SER A 53 -48.13 33.31 -15.03
CA SER A 53 -47.92 31.85 -14.93
C SER A 53 -49.14 31.05 -15.38
N LEU A 54 -49.01 30.29 -16.48
CA LEU A 54 -50.07 29.50 -17.15
C LEU A 54 -50.40 28.14 -16.50
N THR A 55 -49.77 27.77 -15.37
CA THR A 55 -50.08 26.51 -14.64
C THR A 55 -50.56 26.84 -13.23
N LYS A 56 -51.77 26.41 -12.87
CA LYS A 56 -52.47 26.83 -11.65
C LYS A 56 -51.94 26.22 -10.35
N ASP A 57 -51.12 25.16 -10.41
CA ASP A 57 -50.83 24.33 -9.23
C ASP A 57 -49.45 24.54 -8.59
N ASP A 58 -48.59 25.44 -9.11
CA ASP A 58 -47.21 25.56 -8.61
C ASP A 58 -46.61 26.98 -8.75
N ILE A 59 -47.41 28.02 -8.45
CA ILE A 59 -46.96 29.42 -8.55
C ILE A 59 -46.23 29.85 -7.27
N PRO A 60 -44.94 30.26 -7.35
CA PRO A 60 -44.23 30.79 -6.19
C PRO A 60 -44.93 32.04 -5.67
N PHE A 61 -45.12 32.11 -4.35
CA PHE A 61 -45.83 33.19 -3.70
C PHE A 61 -45.10 33.66 -2.45
N ALA A 62 -45.27 34.94 -2.15
CA ALA A 62 -44.80 35.56 -0.92
C ALA A 62 -45.97 36.09 -0.11
N ILE A 63 -45.78 36.20 1.20
CA ILE A 63 -46.76 36.71 2.13
C ILE A 63 -46.24 38.01 2.71
N GLY A 64 -47.06 39.05 2.66
CA GLY A 64 -46.77 40.33 3.29
C GLY A 64 -47.99 40.91 3.97
N VAL A 65 -47.81 42.10 4.55
CA VAL A 65 -48.82 42.82 5.29
C VAL A 65 -49.19 44.10 4.54
N ALA A 66 -50.48 44.32 4.32
CA ALA A 66 -51.00 45.51 3.68
C ALA A 66 -50.64 46.77 4.47
N TRP A 67 -49.98 47.73 3.82
CA TRP A 67 -49.65 49.03 4.40
C TRP A 67 -50.17 50.15 3.49
N PRO A 68 -51.04 51.06 3.98
CA PRO A 68 -51.55 52.15 3.17
C PRO A 68 -50.47 53.22 2.94
N SER A 69 -50.40 53.76 1.72
CA SER A 69 -49.67 54.99 1.42
C SER A 69 -50.55 55.96 0.61
N GLN A 70 -50.37 57.26 0.86
CA GLN A 70 -50.97 58.35 0.07
C GLN A 70 -50.02 58.87 -1.02
N GLU A 71 -48.71 58.61 -0.91
CA GLU A 71 -47.68 59.12 -1.83
C GLU A 71 -47.57 58.31 -3.13
N LEU A 72 -48.25 57.16 -3.21
CA LEU A 72 -48.39 56.37 -4.43
C LEU A 72 -49.47 56.99 -5.32
N ASP A 73 -49.16 58.11 -5.98
CA ASP A 73 -50.11 58.79 -6.87
C ASP A 73 -50.47 57.93 -8.09
N PRO A 74 -51.77 57.82 -8.47
CA PRO A 74 -52.19 57.09 -9.67
C PRO A 74 -51.83 57.75 -11.01
N SER A 75 -51.20 58.92 -11.03
CA SER A 75 -51.11 59.77 -12.23
C SER A 75 -49.82 60.57 -12.32
N GLY A 76 -48.85 60.04 -13.07
CA GLY A 76 -47.63 60.76 -13.46
C GLY A 76 -47.28 60.70 -14.95
N ASN A 77 -48.10 60.07 -15.80
CA ASN A 77 -47.87 60.07 -17.25
C ASN A 77 -49.19 60.06 -18.03
N LEU A 78 -49.41 61.10 -18.84
CA LEU A 78 -50.66 61.44 -19.51
C LEU A 78 -51.11 60.46 -20.63
N TYR A 79 -50.51 59.27 -20.77
CA TYR A 79 -50.79 58.34 -21.88
C TYR A 79 -50.76 56.84 -21.53
N ALA A 80 -50.75 56.43 -20.26
CA ALA A 80 -50.78 55.01 -19.89
C ALA A 80 -52.01 54.65 -19.05
N SER A 81 -52.82 53.76 -19.58
CA SER A 81 -54.12 53.31 -19.07
C SER A 81 -53.98 52.37 -17.84
N PHE A 82 -54.75 52.63 -16.78
CA PHE A 82 -55.33 51.68 -15.80
C PHE A 82 -54.45 50.62 -15.08
N VAL A 83 -53.18 50.88 -14.72
CA VAL A 83 -52.42 49.94 -13.86
C VAL A 83 -51.94 50.62 -12.58
N GLN A 84 -52.48 50.19 -11.44
CA GLN A 84 -52.10 50.69 -10.11
C GLN A 84 -50.73 50.14 -9.68
N ILE A 85 -49.90 50.97 -9.03
CA ILE A 85 -48.54 50.61 -8.60
C ILE A 85 -48.57 50.14 -7.13
N ILE A 86 -47.83 49.08 -6.83
CA ILE A 86 -47.56 48.60 -5.47
C ILE A 86 -46.05 48.62 -5.21
N GLN A 87 -45.66 48.99 -4.00
CA GLN A 87 -44.27 49.00 -3.57
C GLN A 87 -44.00 47.82 -2.63
N VAL A 88 -42.97 47.03 -2.94
CA VAL A 88 -42.65 45.78 -2.26
C VAL A 88 -41.14 45.68 -2.01
N SER A 89 -40.74 45.02 -0.92
CA SER A 89 -39.33 44.77 -0.59
C SER A 89 -38.67 43.78 -1.57
N SER A 90 -37.35 43.89 -1.76
CA SER A 90 -36.56 42.99 -2.61
C SER A 90 -36.76 41.50 -2.25
N HIS A 91 -36.84 41.18 -0.95
CA HIS A 91 -36.98 39.82 -0.43
C HIS A 91 -38.30 39.15 -0.86
N LEU A 92 -39.41 39.90 -0.83
CA LEU A 92 -40.71 39.40 -1.26
C LEU A 92 -40.77 39.23 -2.79
N LEU A 93 -40.10 40.10 -3.54
CA LEU A 93 -40.01 40.00 -5.01
C LEU A 93 -39.19 38.79 -5.46
N LEU A 94 -38.04 38.55 -4.82
CA LEU A 94 -37.20 37.38 -5.08
C LEU A 94 -37.95 36.08 -4.79
N THR A 95 -38.74 36.05 -3.71
CA THR A 95 -39.57 34.91 -3.32
C THR A 95 -40.67 34.62 -4.34
N CYS A 96 -41.34 35.64 -4.86
CA CYS A 96 -42.33 35.50 -5.94
C CYS A 96 -41.70 35.31 -7.33
N ARG A 97 -40.37 35.45 -7.46
CA ARG A 97 -39.64 35.50 -8.74
C ARG A 97 -40.17 36.56 -9.70
N ILE A 98 -40.54 37.73 -9.17
CA ILE A 98 -41.05 38.88 -9.93
C ILE A 98 -39.95 39.94 -10.03
N SER A 99 -39.72 40.46 -11.24
CA SER A 99 -38.80 41.59 -11.44
C SER A 99 -39.48 42.94 -11.20
N ASP A 100 -38.69 43.97 -10.92
CA ASP A 100 -39.19 45.34 -10.85
C ASP A 100 -39.92 45.74 -12.15
N GLY A 101 -41.05 46.41 -12.03
CA GLY A 101 -41.90 46.82 -13.15
C GLY A 101 -42.84 45.75 -13.74
N ALA A 102 -42.79 44.49 -13.28
CA ALA A 102 -43.68 43.42 -13.73
C ALA A 102 -45.06 43.46 -13.03
N THR A 103 -46.03 42.71 -13.55
CA THR A 103 -47.40 42.68 -12.99
C THR A 103 -47.63 41.54 -12.00
N ALA A 104 -48.16 41.88 -10.82
CA ALA A 104 -48.49 40.95 -9.74
C ALA A 104 -49.98 40.99 -9.39
N CYS A 105 -50.47 39.92 -8.77
CA CYS A 105 -51.82 39.84 -8.21
C CYS A 105 -51.75 39.76 -6.68
N LEU A 106 -52.70 40.43 -6.01
CA LEU A 106 -52.84 40.43 -4.56
C LEU A 106 -54.10 39.66 -4.15
N THR A 107 -53.93 38.69 -3.26
CA THR A 107 -55.03 37.90 -2.70
C THR A 107 -55.03 37.99 -1.17
N PRO A 108 -56.14 38.39 -0.52
CA PRO A 108 -56.18 38.47 0.93
C PRO A 108 -56.31 37.09 1.58
N ILE A 109 -55.54 36.87 2.66
CA ILE A 109 -55.64 35.67 3.52
C ILE A 109 -56.60 36.01 4.67
N LEU A 110 -57.77 35.38 4.68
CA LEU A 110 -58.84 35.69 5.64
C LEU A 110 -58.61 35.01 7.00
N SER A 111 -58.83 35.76 8.09
CA SER A 111 -58.69 35.29 9.48
C SER A 111 -59.91 34.51 10.01
N SER A 112 -61.04 34.47 9.29
CA SER A 112 -62.32 33.92 9.78
C SER A 112 -63.09 33.08 8.74
N ASN A 113 -63.77 32.05 9.23
CA ASN A 113 -64.33 30.90 8.51
C ASN A 113 -65.67 31.19 7.79
N LYS A 114 -65.78 32.31 7.06
CA LYS A 114 -66.97 32.63 6.26
C LYS A 114 -66.66 32.66 4.76
N GLY A 115 -66.78 31.51 4.11
CA GLY A 115 -66.81 31.37 2.65
C GLY A 115 -66.13 30.10 2.14
N GLY A 116 -66.92 29.15 1.65
CA GLY A 116 -66.50 27.81 1.25
C GLY A 116 -65.79 27.70 -0.10
N ASN A 117 -64.63 28.33 -0.26
CA ASN A 117 -63.67 27.94 -1.31
C ASN A 117 -62.48 27.20 -0.65
N ARG A 118 -62.29 25.93 -1.03
CA ARG A 118 -61.24 25.04 -0.52
C ARG A 118 -59.82 25.38 -1.01
N GLU A 119 -59.66 26.41 -1.85
CA GLU A 119 -58.41 26.69 -2.57
C GLU A 119 -57.54 27.81 -1.96
N ASN A 120 -57.94 28.43 -0.85
CA ASN A 120 -57.16 29.53 -0.25
C ASN A 120 -56.63 29.16 1.15
N MET A 121 -55.32 29.33 1.34
CA MET A 121 -54.60 29.14 2.61
C MET A 121 -55.26 29.96 3.73
N LYS A 122 -55.53 29.34 4.89
CA LYS A 122 -56.13 30.03 6.05
C LYS A 122 -55.05 30.44 7.04
N LEU A 123 -55.28 31.52 7.78
CA LEU A 123 -54.33 32.01 8.79
C LEU A 123 -54.10 30.99 9.93
N GLN A 124 -55.09 30.14 10.21
CA GLN A 124 -54.99 29.07 11.23
C GLN A 124 -54.07 27.90 10.82
N ASP A 125 -53.76 27.76 9.52
CA ASP A 125 -52.91 26.69 9.01
C ASP A 125 -51.41 27.03 9.13
N ILE A 126 -51.09 28.29 9.48
CA ILE A 126 -49.73 28.80 9.67
C ILE A 126 -49.26 28.42 11.07
N LYS A 127 -48.30 27.48 11.15
CA LYS A 127 -47.69 27.04 12.41
C LYS A 127 -46.37 27.77 12.67
N GLU A 128 -46.02 27.90 13.94
CA GLU A 128 -44.74 28.49 14.36
C GLU A 128 -43.57 27.53 14.12
N ALA A 129 -42.54 28.00 13.42
CA ALA A 129 -41.33 27.23 13.17
C ALA A 129 -40.40 27.27 14.40
N SER A 130 -39.98 26.11 14.89
CA SER A 130 -38.95 25.97 15.92
C SER A 130 -37.55 26.01 15.30
N ILE A 131 -37.35 25.35 14.15
CA ILE A 131 -36.08 25.33 13.42
C ILE A 131 -36.33 25.63 11.95
N VAL A 132 -35.55 26.53 11.36
CA VAL A 132 -35.57 26.88 9.93
C VAL A 132 -34.23 26.54 9.30
N HIS A 133 -34.25 25.66 8.30
CA HIS A 133 -33.07 25.30 7.52
C HIS A 133 -32.99 26.14 6.24
N VAL A 134 -31.84 26.77 6.02
CA VAL A 134 -31.59 27.62 4.85
C VAL A 134 -30.30 27.17 4.16
N ARG A 135 -30.22 27.29 2.84
CA ARG A 135 -29.05 26.92 2.02
C ARG A 135 -28.52 28.14 1.29
N GLU A 136 -27.21 28.33 1.30
CA GLU A 136 -26.55 29.35 0.48
C GLU A 136 -26.43 28.90 -0.99
N THR A 137 -26.79 29.76 -1.96
CA THR A 137 -26.85 29.40 -3.39
C THR A 137 -25.83 30.12 -4.28
N SER A 138 -25.05 31.07 -3.77
CA SER A 138 -24.12 31.88 -4.60
C SER A 138 -22.64 31.70 -4.22
N HIS A 139 -21.96 30.78 -4.90
CA HIS A 139 -20.53 30.88 -5.24
C HIS A 139 -20.43 31.34 -6.71
N SER A 140 -20.44 32.64 -6.97
CA SER A 140 -20.08 33.16 -8.30
C SER A 140 -19.27 34.45 -8.21
N GLN A 141 -17.95 34.28 -8.11
CA GLN A 141 -16.97 34.89 -9.02
C GLN A 141 -15.58 34.35 -8.68
N LYS A 142 -15.01 33.56 -9.61
CA LYS A 142 -13.59 33.27 -9.66
C LYS A 142 -12.86 34.54 -10.08
N SER A 143 -12.00 35.07 -9.22
CA SER A 143 -10.83 35.83 -9.65
C SER A 143 -9.64 35.49 -8.74
N ILE A 144 -8.48 35.45 -9.38
CA ILE A 144 -7.23 34.86 -8.91
C ILE A 144 -6.50 35.81 -7.95
N SER A 145 -6.05 35.27 -6.82
CA SER A 145 -4.71 35.42 -6.22
C SER A 145 -4.70 35.71 -4.71
N ARG A 146 -3.70 35.06 -4.10
CA ARG A 146 -3.06 35.27 -2.80
C ARG A 146 -3.59 34.50 -1.59
N LYS A 147 -2.64 33.70 -1.09
CA LYS A 147 -2.46 33.14 0.25
C LYS A 147 -2.94 34.09 1.33
N ASP A 148 -3.64 33.51 2.31
CA ASP A 148 -3.52 33.71 3.77
C ASP A 148 -4.46 32.65 4.39
N SER A 149 -3.89 31.55 4.92
CA SER A 149 -3.56 31.32 6.33
C SER A 149 -4.76 30.90 7.18
N ASP A 150 -4.79 29.61 7.51
CA ASP A 150 -5.19 28.98 8.78
C ASP A 150 -5.95 29.87 9.78
N VAL A 151 -7.29 29.81 9.77
CA VAL A 151 -8.14 30.14 10.94
C VAL A 151 -9.47 29.36 10.82
N ASP A 152 -9.48 28.07 11.14
CA ASP A 152 -10.71 27.27 11.18
C ASP A 152 -11.40 27.27 12.57
N ASP A 153 -10.76 27.80 13.62
CA ASP A 153 -11.40 27.98 14.94
C ASP A 153 -12.26 29.26 15.04
N GLU A 154 -12.17 30.20 14.08
CA GLU A 154 -13.08 31.36 14.03
C GLU A 154 -14.37 31.10 13.22
N GLN A 155 -14.45 30.01 12.45
CA GLN A 155 -15.60 29.80 11.56
C GLN A 155 -16.88 29.41 12.31
N SER A 156 -16.77 28.73 13.47
CA SER A 156 -17.94 28.43 14.32
C SER A 156 -18.62 29.72 14.81
N GLY A 157 -17.82 30.71 15.24
CA GLY A 157 -18.36 32.03 15.63
C GLY A 157 -18.88 32.86 14.45
N LYS A 158 -18.25 32.73 13.27
CA LYS A 158 -18.69 33.42 12.03
C LYS A 158 -20.06 32.92 11.54
N HIS A 159 -20.35 31.62 11.68
CA HIS A 159 -21.68 31.09 11.37
C HIS A 159 -22.73 31.49 12.41
N ASP A 160 -22.36 31.67 13.68
CA ASP A 160 -23.28 32.14 14.72
C ASP A 160 -23.79 33.57 14.45
N TRP A 161 -22.92 34.51 14.09
CA TRP A 161 -23.35 35.88 13.78
C TRP A 161 -24.20 35.97 12.50
N LEU A 162 -23.84 35.20 11.47
CA LEU A 162 -24.61 35.14 10.22
C LEU A 162 -25.97 34.47 10.42
N THR A 163 -26.06 33.40 11.21
CA THR A 163 -27.34 32.76 11.55
C THR A 163 -28.24 33.66 12.40
N LEU A 164 -27.66 34.40 13.35
CA LEU A 164 -28.38 35.43 14.12
C LEU A 164 -28.91 36.55 13.21
N TYR A 165 -28.10 37.01 12.26
CA TYR A 165 -28.50 38.04 11.30
C TYR A 165 -29.61 37.56 10.36
N LEU A 166 -29.50 36.33 9.83
CA LEU A 166 -30.57 35.72 9.03
C LEU A 166 -31.86 35.54 9.84
N ARG A 167 -31.76 35.20 11.12
CA ARG A 167 -32.91 35.12 12.02
C ARG A 167 -33.61 36.47 12.17
N ASP A 168 -32.87 37.56 12.33
CA ASP A 168 -33.44 38.91 12.45
C ASP A 168 -34.27 39.29 11.22
N ILE A 169 -33.74 39.03 10.02
CA ILE A 169 -34.46 39.25 8.75
C ILE A 169 -35.71 38.37 8.63
N LEU A 170 -35.64 37.11 9.05
CA LEU A 170 -36.79 36.21 9.03
C LEU A 170 -37.88 36.63 10.03
N ILE A 171 -37.50 37.16 11.20
CA ILE A 171 -38.44 37.76 12.17
C ILE A 171 -39.12 39.00 11.56
N ASP A 172 -38.37 39.82 10.85
CA ASP A 172 -38.89 41.00 10.18
C ASP A 172 -39.96 40.65 9.12
N LEU A 173 -39.70 39.61 8.33
CA LEU A 173 -40.63 39.05 7.35
C LEU A 173 -41.89 38.43 8.00
N LYS A 174 -41.79 37.95 9.25
CA LYS A 174 -42.84 37.31 10.06
C LYS A 174 -43.35 35.98 9.51
N TYR A 175 -43.53 35.85 8.20
CA TYR A 175 -44.00 34.65 7.52
C TYR A 175 -42.95 34.15 6.52
N VAL A 176 -42.74 32.84 6.50
CA VAL A 176 -41.81 32.16 5.60
C VAL A 176 -42.57 31.18 4.74
N THR A 177 -42.29 31.20 3.44
CA THR A 177 -42.86 30.28 2.45
C THR A 177 -41.82 29.26 1.97
N PRO A 178 -42.23 28.13 1.36
CA PRO A 178 -41.31 27.11 0.86
C PRO A 178 -40.37 27.64 -0.25
N TYR A 179 -40.75 28.74 -0.89
CA TYR A 179 -40.01 29.38 -1.97
C TYR A 179 -39.19 30.59 -1.48
N GLN A 180 -39.08 30.79 -0.17
CA GLN A 180 -38.44 31.97 0.40
C GLN A 180 -36.97 32.08 -0.02
N VAL A 181 -36.63 33.23 -0.57
CA VAL A 181 -35.25 33.60 -0.92
C VAL A 181 -34.86 34.84 -0.14
N LEU A 182 -33.65 34.83 0.42
CA LEU A 182 -33.06 35.95 1.14
C LEU A 182 -31.78 36.39 0.44
N GLU A 183 -31.57 37.69 0.31
CA GLU A 183 -30.32 38.27 -0.16
C GLU A 183 -29.78 39.20 0.90
N VAL A 184 -28.57 38.90 1.36
CA VAL A 184 -27.94 39.54 2.51
C VAL A 184 -26.57 40.04 2.13
N ILE A 185 -26.24 41.26 2.53
CA ILE A 185 -24.87 41.76 2.49
C ILE A 185 -24.24 41.49 3.85
N TYR A 186 -23.33 40.52 3.91
CA TYR A 186 -22.57 40.19 5.12
C TYR A 186 -21.08 40.30 4.79
N GLU A 187 -20.33 41.05 5.62
CA GLU A 187 -18.90 41.33 5.41
C GLU A 187 -18.57 41.90 4.01
N GLY A 188 -19.46 42.75 3.47
CA GLY A 188 -19.28 43.38 2.16
C GLY A 188 -19.52 42.45 0.96
N ARG A 189 -19.96 41.20 1.18
CA ARG A 189 -20.33 40.26 0.11
C ARG A 189 -21.84 40.04 0.08
N LEU A 190 -22.43 40.13 -1.12
CA LEU A 190 -23.81 39.72 -1.35
C LEU A 190 -23.90 38.18 -1.33
N ARG A 191 -24.63 37.64 -0.37
CA ARG A 191 -24.89 36.21 -0.19
C ARG A 191 -26.37 35.94 -0.36
N ARG A 192 -26.70 34.89 -1.12
CA ARG A 192 -28.08 34.49 -1.38
C ARG A 192 -28.40 33.19 -0.68
N PHE A 193 -29.52 33.16 0.03
CA PHE A 193 -29.98 32.01 0.80
C PHE A 193 -31.38 31.59 0.35
N GLU A 194 -31.60 30.29 0.21
CA GLU A 194 -32.89 29.67 -0.13
C GLU A 194 -33.39 28.80 1.01
N PHE A 195 -34.67 28.92 1.33
CA PHE A 195 -35.33 28.08 2.31
C PHE A 195 -35.36 26.62 1.85
N GLN A 196 -35.05 25.68 2.77
CA GLN A 196 -35.20 24.25 2.52
C GLN A 196 -36.40 23.66 3.26
N ASN A 197 -36.44 23.85 4.57
CA ASN A 197 -37.45 23.22 5.42
C ASN A 197 -37.60 23.95 6.76
N ALA A 198 -38.77 23.84 7.38
CA ALA A 198 -39.05 24.31 8.73
C ALA A 198 -39.70 23.21 9.57
N ILE A 199 -39.23 23.06 10.81
CA ILE A 199 -39.73 22.09 11.78
C ILE A 199 -40.64 22.81 12.78
N THR A 200 -41.87 22.33 12.96
CA THR A 200 -42.86 22.87 13.91
C THR A 200 -42.93 21.92 15.12
N THR A 201 -42.54 22.38 16.31
CA THR A 201 -42.47 21.67 17.62
C THR A 201 -41.49 20.47 17.72
N PRO A 202 -40.68 20.38 18.81
CA PRO A 202 -39.87 19.22 19.12
C PRO A 202 -40.63 18.30 20.09
N GLU A 203 -41.43 17.35 19.58
CA GLU A 203 -41.92 16.24 20.40
C GLU A 203 -41.22 14.92 20.01
N ASN A 204 -40.95 14.16 21.07
CA ASN A 204 -39.99 13.07 21.16
C ASN A 204 -40.31 11.84 20.29
N THR A 205 -39.21 11.27 19.76
CA THR A 205 -38.93 9.86 19.47
C THR A 205 -39.79 9.04 18.47
N LEU A 206 -39.08 8.60 17.42
CA LEU A 206 -39.20 7.31 16.70
C LEU A 206 -40.42 7.02 15.80
N LEU A 207 -41.53 7.74 15.90
CA LEU A 207 -42.68 7.57 14.99
C LEU A 207 -42.63 8.45 13.72
N ASN A 208 -41.57 9.24 13.54
CA ASN A 208 -41.51 10.28 12.52
C ASN A 208 -40.80 9.90 11.21
N VAL A 209 -40.16 8.74 11.07
CA VAL A 209 -39.56 8.42 9.76
C VAL A 209 -40.64 8.21 8.70
N THR A 210 -41.73 7.51 9.06
CA THR A 210 -42.90 7.29 8.19
C THR A 210 -43.78 8.53 8.02
N ASN A 211 -43.91 9.39 9.05
CA ASN A 211 -44.67 10.65 8.95
C ASN A 211 -43.88 11.78 8.27
N ALA A 212 -42.55 11.83 8.41
CA ALA A 212 -41.70 12.79 7.70
C ALA A 212 -41.64 12.45 6.20
N LEU A 213 -41.50 11.16 5.84
CA LEU A 213 -41.55 10.70 4.44
C LEU A 213 -42.92 10.93 3.79
N SER A 214 -44.03 10.79 4.54
CA SER A 214 -45.37 11.07 4.02
C SER A 214 -45.75 12.56 3.99
N SER A 215 -45.14 13.40 4.83
CA SER A 215 -45.31 14.87 4.79
C SER A 215 -44.50 15.58 3.70
N MET A 216 -43.55 14.89 3.06
CA MET A 216 -42.87 15.34 1.83
C MET A 216 -43.76 15.25 0.59
N SER A 217 -44.96 14.68 0.71
CA SER A 217 -45.95 14.66 -0.37
C SER A 217 -46.73 15.98 -0.43
N LEU A 218 -46.23 16.91 -1.25
CA LEU A 218 -46.99 17.89 -2.05
C LEU A 218 -48.16 18.61 -1.35
N ASN A 219 -47.91 19.30 -0.23
CA ASN A 219 -48.74 20.44 0.19
C ASN A 219 -47.85 21.69 0.19
N ARG A 220 -47.64 22.28 -1.00
CA ARG A 220 -46.76 23.44 -1.23
C ARG A 220 -47.40 24.79 -0.88
N ASP A 221 -48.68 24.79 -0.48
CA ASP A 221 -49.40 25.94 0.09
C ASP A 221 -49.32 25.97 1.63
N ARG A 222 -48.11 25.78 2.20
CA ARG A 222 -47.87 25.91 3.64
C ARG A 222 -46.98 27.12 3.90
N ALA A 223 -47.30 27.89 4.93
CA ALA A 223 -46.45 28.96 5.43
C ALA A 223 -46.18 28.75 6.91
N TRP A 224 -45.05 29.27 7.38
CA TRP A 224 -44.65 29.21 8.78
C TRP A 224 -44.52 30.62 9.34
N SER A 225 -44.89 30.81 10.60
CA SER A 225 -44.58 32.04 11.34
C SER A 225 -43.23 31.88 12.04
N VAL A 226 -42.41 32.92 11.98
CA VAL A 226 -41.10 32.98 12.66
C VAL A 226 -41.19 33.90 13.87
N SER A 227 -40.65 33.44 14.98
CA SER A 227 -40.58 34.18 16.24
C SER A 227 -39.14 34.22 16.75
N TRP A 228 -38.92 34.96 17.83
CA TRP A 228 -37.63 35.06 18.52
C TRP A 228 -37.03 33.72 18.95
N ASN A 229 -37.89 32.72 19.19
CA ASN A 229 -37.52 31.37 19.62
C ASN A 229 -37.12 30.45 18.46
N THR A 230 -37.26 30.90 17.20
CA THR A 230 -36.90 30.10 16.03
C THR A 230 -35.39 30.07 15.85
N GLN A 231 -34.81 28.86 15.76
CA GLN A 231 -33.40 28.67 15.45
C GLN A 231 -33.19 28.56 13.94
N VAL A 232 -32.21 29.31 13.39
CA VAL A 232 -31.87 29.26 11.97
C VAL A 232 -30.58 28.46 11.80
N LEU A 233 -30.61 27.43 10.95
CA LEU A 233 -29.45 26.59 10.66
C LEU A 233 -29.12 26.69 9.17
N ILE A 234 -27.89 27.09 8.86
CA ILE A 234 -27.38 27.09 7.49
C ILE A 234 -26.92 25.67 7.21
N LYS A 235 -27.60 24.99 6.27
CA LYS A 235 -27.09 23.75 5.70
C LYS A 235 -26.14 24.12 4.58
N GLU A 236 -24.85 23.89 4.82
CA GLU A 236 -23.90 23.80 3.72
C GLU A 236 -24.42 22.77 2.73
N SER A 237 -24.24 23.03 1.45
CA SER A 237 -24.55 22.04 0.43
C SER A 237 -23.71 20.81 0.75
N GLU A 238 -24.33 19.77 1.32
CA GLU A 238 -23.93 18.40 1.05
C GLU A 238 -23.88 18.32 -0.48
N THR A 239 -22.67 18.42 -1.00
CA THR A 239 -22.38 17.99 -2.34
C THR A 239 -23.03 16.62 -2.47
N LYS A 240 -23.82 16.45 -3.54
CA LYS A 240 -24.41 15.18 -3.97
C LYS A 240 -23.53 14.02 -3.51
N PRO A 241 -24.07 12.86 -3.08
CA PRO A 241 -23.24 11.71 -2.75
C PRO A 241 -22.25 11.56 -3.89
N ILE A 242 -20.99 11.79 -3.56
CA ILE A 242 -19.89 11.67 -4.48
C ILE A 242 -19.97 10.19 -4.85
N LEU A 243 -20.55 9.88 -6.02
CA LEU A 243 -20.06 8.76 -6.81
C LEU A 243 -18.56 8.88 -6.68
N PRO A 244 -17.85 7.90 -6.08
CA PRO A 244 -16.47 8.10 -5.67
C PRO A 244 -15.74 8.63 -6.88
N VAL A 245 -15.44 9.93 -6.87
CA VAL A 245 -14.40 10.46 -7.71
C VAL A 245 -13.20 9.84 -7.03
N GLU A 246 -12.77 8.70 -7.55
CA GLU A 246 -11.46 8.13 -7.30
C GLU A 246 -10.46 9.21 -7.73
N MET A 247 -10.25 10.18 -6.84
CA MET A 247 -8.96 10.85 -6.74
C MET A 247 -7.97 9.69 -6.64
N PRO A 248 -6.98 9.58 -7.54
CA PRO A 248 -6.02 8.49 -7.46
C PRO A 248 -5.45 8.51 -6.05
N SER A 249 -5.81 7.51 -5.25
CA SER A 249 -5.32 7.41 -3.89
C SER A 249 -3.79 7.44 -4.00
N ALA A 250 -3.07 8.12 -3.12
CA ALA A 250 -1.60 8.10 -3.19
C ALA A 250 -1.06 6.65 -3.20
N TYR A 251 -1.85 5.71 -2.70
CA TYR A 251 -1.65 4.26 -2.78
C TYR A 251 -1.69 3.67 -4.20
N SER A 252 -2.43 4.26 -5.16
CA SER A 252 -2.43 3.85 -6.58
C SER A 252 -1.06 3.97 -7.25
N THR A 253 -0.16 4.76 -6.66
CA THR A 253 1.25 4.88 -7.08
C THR A 253 2.13 3.72 -6.61
N ILE A 254 1.60 2.81 -5.78
CA ILE A 254 2.33 1.68 -5.20
C ILE A 254 1.68 0.38 -5.68
N GLY A 255 2.49 -0.53 -6.20
CA GLY A 255 2.04 -1.83 -6.70
C GLY A 255 2.51 -2.96 -5.80
N GLY A 256 1.65 -3.97 -5.62
CA GLY A 256 2.04 -5.27 -5.09
C GLY A 256 2.18 -5.38 -3.57
N LEU A 257 1.86 -4.33 -2.81
CA LEU A 257 1.94 -4.29 -1.35
C LEU A 257 0.56 -4.18 -0.67
N ASP A 258 -0.49 -4.72 -1.30
CA ASP A 258 -1.88 -4.50 -0.88
C ASP A 258 -2.16 -4.97 0.56
N LYS A 259 -1.57 -6.10 0.96
CA LYS A 259 -1.69 -6.63 2.33
C LYS A 259 -1.08 -5.68 3.35
N GLN A 260 0.16 -5.23 3.11
CA GLN A 260 0.88 -4.31 3.99
C GLN A 260 0.19 -2.95 4.03
N ILE A 261 -0.31 -2.45 2.90
CA ILE A 261 -1.06 -1.19 2.82
C ILE A 261 -2.32 -1.28 3.67
N SER A 262 -3.09 -2.37 3.62
CA SER A 262 -4.29 -2.55 4.45
C SER A 262 -3.96 -2.46 5.94
N ILE A 263 -2.89 -3.11 6.39
CA ILE A 263 -2.46 -3.09 7.80
C ILE A 263 -2.07 -1.67 8.22
N ILE A 264 -1.27 -0.98 7.40
CA ILE A 264 -0.84 0.40 7.68
C ILE A 264 -2.04 1.35 7.71
N ARG A 265 -2.99 1.15 6.79
CA ARG A 265 -4.21 1.92 6.70
C ARG A 265 -5.02 1.81 7.99
N ASP A 266 -5.24 0.61 8.49
CA ASP A 266 -5.99 0.41 9.74
C ASP A 266 -5.26 1.04 10.94
N LEU A 267 -3.93 0.91 11.00
CA LEU A 267 -3.12 1.45 12.10
C LEU A 267 -3.04 2.97 12.12
N ILE A 268 -3.13 3.63 10.97
CA ILE A 268 -2.93 5.09 10.86
C ILE A 268 -4.26 5.82 10.67
N GLU A 269 -5.15 5.34 9.80
CA GLU A 269 -6.43 6.02 9.52
C GLU A 269 -7.39 5.94 10.70
N ILE A 270 -7.48 4.82 11.41
CA ILE A 270 -8.45 4.67 12.51
C ILE A 270 -8.14 5.66 13.66
N PRO A 271 -6.88 5.79 14.15
CA PRO A 271 -6.56 6.79 15.18
C PRO A 271 -6.77 8.24 14.72
N LEU A 272 -6.51 8.53 13.44
CA LEU A 272 -6.61 9.90 12.91
C LEU A 272 -8.06 10.32 12.64
N ILE A 273 -8.90 9.41 12.11
CA ILE A 273 -10.28 9.71 11.72
C ILE A 273 -11.24 9.59 12.91
N LYS A 274 -11.04 8.57 13.78
CA LYS A 274 -11.97 8.26 14.89
C LYS A 274 -11.24 8.03 16.22
N PRO A 275 -10.64 9.08 16.81
CA PRO A 275 -9.95 8.98 18.11
C PRO A 275 -10.90 8.62 19.26
N GLU A 276 -12.19 8.98 19.18
CA GLU A 276 -13.20 8.66 20.20
C GLU A 276 -13.34 7.16 20.47
N LEU A 277 -13.10 6.32 19.46
CA LEU A 277 -13.15 4.87 19.62
C LEU A 277 -12.05 4.40 20.58
N PHE A 278 -10.85 4.95 20.48
CA PHE A 278 -9.74 4.61 21.39
C PHE A 278 -10.04 5.03 22.82
N HIS A 279 -10.66 6.20 23.00
CA HIS A 279 -11.12 6.70 24.30
C HIS A 279 -12.19 5.84 24.93
N HIS A 280 -13.19 5.45 24.14
CA HIS A 280 -14.27 4.59 24.62
C HIS A 280 -13.74 3.25 25.16
N PHE A 281 -12.74 2.68 24.49
CA PHE A 281 -12.11 1.42 24.93
C PHE A 281 -10.96 1.61 25.92
N GLY A 282 -10.58 2.84 26.27
CA GLY A 282 -9.42 3.13 27.13
C GLY A 282 -8.09 2.64 26.55
N LEU A 283 -8.00 2.52 25.22
CA LEU A 283 -6.83 2.01 24.52
C LEU A 283 -5.95 3.18 24.08
N LYS A 284 -4.64 3.09 24.31
CA LYS A 284 -3.70 4.06 23.74
C LYS A 284 -3.50 3.79 22.25
N PRO A 285 -3.53 4.81 21.38
CA PRO A 285 -3.24 4.63 19.97
C PRO A 285 -1.78 4.17 19.76
N PRO A 286 -1.49 3.41 18.69
CA PRO A 286 -0.13 2.98 18.38
C PRO A 286 0.77 4.19 18.09
N ARG A 287 1.96 4.22 18.67
CA ARG A 287 2.88 5.36 18.56
C ARG A 287 3.79 5.29 17.34
N GLY A 288 4.19 4.08 16.96
CA GLY A 288 5.21 3.90 15.93
C GLY A 288 5.06 2.61 15.12
N ILE A 289 5.36 2.71 13.84
CA ILE A 289 5.44 1.59 12.89
C ILE A 289 6.87 1.49 12.36
N LEU A 290 7.45 0.29 12.41
CA LEU A 290 8.75 -0.03 11.84
C LEU A 290 8.58 -0.85 10.57
N LEU A 291 8.95 -0.28 9.42
CA LEU A 291 8.99 -0.94 8.13
C LEU A 291 10.39 -1.53 7.90
N TYR A 292 10.51 -2.85 7.75
CA TYR A 292 11.80 -3.50 7.51
C TYR A 292 11.77 -4.43 6.30
N GLY A 293 12.94 -4.65 5.69
CA GLY A 293 13.07 -5.60 4.58
C GLY A 293 14.29 -5.31 3.70
N PRO A 294 14.51 -6.10 2.63
CA PRO A 294 15.64 -5.91 1.71
C PRO A 294 15.69 -4.51 1.08
N PRO A 295 16.87 -4.00 0.71
CA PRO A 295 17.00 -2.69 0.07
C PRO A 295 16.28 -2.68 -1.30
N GLY A 296 15.73 -1.53 -1.67
CA GLY A 296 15.08 -1.35 -2.97
C GLY A 296 13.62 -1.81 -3.08
N THR A 297 13.03 -2.37 -2.01
CA THR A 297 11.60 -2.78 -1.96
C THR A 297 10.60 -1.63 -1.94
N GLY A 298 11.07 -0.38 -1.79
CA GLY A 298 10.22 0.81 -1.80
C GLY A 298 9.68 1.20 -0.43
N LYS A 299 10.31 0.78 0.68
CA LYS A 299 9.89 1.11 2.06
C LYS A 299 9.70 2.62 2.29
N THR A 300 10.67 3.42 1.87
CA THR A 300 10.60 4.89 1.94
C THR A 300 9.48 5.45 1.05
N HIS A 301 9.25 4.84 -0.11
CA HIS A 301 8.18 5.25 -1.02
C HIS A 301 6.79 4.95 -0.41
N LEU A 302 6.65 3.81 0.26
CA LEU A 302 5.45 3.44 1.01
C LEU A 302 5.17 4.42 2.15
N ALA A 303 6.17 4.72 2.98
CA ALA A 303 6.01 5.69 4.07
C ALA A 303 5.55 7.07 3.56
N ARG A 304 6.12 7.55 2.45
CA ARG A 304 5.72 8.83 1.83
C ARG A 304 4.32 8.78 1.23
N ALA A 305 3.93 7.69 0.57
CA ALA A 305 2.60 7.56 -0.02
C ALA A 305 1.50 7.51 1.04
N VAL A 306 1.75 6.80 2.15
CA VAL A 306 0.87 6.77 3.32
C VAL A 306 0.65 8.19 3.84
N ALA A 307 1.73 8.95 4.03
CA ALA A 307 1.65 10.31 4.54
C ALA A 307 0.92 11.27 3.58
N ASN A 308 1.11 11.11 2.27
CA ASN A 308 0.35 11.86 1.26
C ASN A 308 -1.14 11.47 1.21
N SER A 309 -1.47 10.22 1.53
CA SER A 309 -2.85 9.72 1.46
C SER A 309 -3.72 10.26 2.59
N THR A 310 -3.16 10.41 3.80
CA THR A 310 -3.88 10.83 5.00
C THR A 310 -4.10 12.34 5.04
N ARG A 311 -3.46 13.11 4.15
CA ARG A 311 -3.50 14.58 4.08
C ARG A 311 -3.10 15.27 5.39
N VAL A 312 -2.28 14.59 6.19
CA VAL A 312 -1.77 15.07 7.48
C VAL A 312 -0.41 15.74 7.25
N SER A 313 -0.03 16.68 8.13
CA SER A 313 1.33 17.27 8.12
C SER A 313 2.39 16.18 8.19
N THR A 314 3.44 16.29 7.36
CA THR A 314 4.50 15.29 7.28
C THR A 314 5.86 15.93 7.57
N VAL A 315 6.64 15.33 8.46
CA VAL A 315 8.01 15.76 8.73
C VAL A 315 8.96 14.59 8.48
N THR A 316 9.91 14.77 7.57
CA THR A 316 10.86 13.72 7.18
C THR A 316 12.22 13.95 7.82
N LEU A 317 12.73 12.92 8.48
CA LEU A 317 14.06 12.84 9.09
C LEU A 317 14.88 11.77 8.34
N SER A 318 16.13 12.07 8.00
CA SER A 318 17.05 11.12 7.37
C SER A 318 18.34 11.08 8.17
N GLY A 319 18.94 9.90 8.31
CA GLY A 319 20.19 9.72 9.05
C GLY A 319 21.31 10.67 8.62
N ALA A 320 21.45 10.87 7.30
CA ALA A 320 22.46 11.76 6.73
C ALA A 320 22.27 13.24 7.10
N SER A 321 21.04 13.69 7.37
CA SER A 321 20.77 15.09 7.71
C SER A 321 21.06 15.43 9.17
N LEU A 322 21.20 14.41 10.02
CA LEU A 322 21.53 14.55 11.44
C LEU A 322 23.02 14.43 11.75
N ALA A 323 23.82 13.89 10.83
CA ALA A 323 25.27 13.80 10.99
C ALA A 323 25.90 15.20 10.92
N SER A 324 26.33 15.72 12.07
CA SER A 324 27.06 16.99 12.19
C SER A 324 28.41 16.75 12.87
N ALA A 325 29.42 17.54 12.50
CA ALA A 325 30.75 17.48 13.12
C ALA A 325 30.76 18.06 14.54
N TYR A 326 29.76 18.88 14.89
CA TYR A 326 29.67 19.54 16.19
C TYR A 326 28.86 18.73 17.19
N HIS A 327 29.41 18.58 18.41
CA HIS A 327 28.78 17.86 19.50
C HIS A 327 27.45 18.51 19.91
N GLY A 328 26.40 17.69 20.06
CA GLY A 328 25.08 18.11 20.58
C GLY A 328 24.14 18.75 19.54
N GLU A 329 24.62 19.13 18.36
CA GLU A 329 23.79 19.71 17.30
C GLU A 329 22.78 18.68 16.75
N SER A 330 23.19 17.42 16.56
CA SER A 330 22.31 16.32 16.16
C SER A 330 21.14 16.12 17.12
N GLU A 331 21.38 16.23 18.44
CA GLU A 331 20.34 16.10 19.47
C GLU A 331 19.38 17.29 19.45
N ALA A 332 19.91 18.52 19.38
CA ALA A 332 19.11 19.73 19.33
C ALA A 332 18.22 19.75 18.08
N LYS A 333 18.76 19.31 16.93
CA LYS A 333 18.01 19.17 15.68
C LYS A 333 16.89 18.15 15.81
N LEU A 334 17.17 16.97 16.39
CA LEU A 334 16.17 15.94 16.64
C LEU A 334 15.03 16.47 17.52
N ARG A 335 15.33 17.14 18.64
CA ARG A 335 14.32 17.78 19.50
C ARG A 335 13.53 18.86 18.74
N GLY A 336 14.20 19.62 17.89
CA GLY A 336 13.56 20.63 17.02
C GLY A 336 12.53 20.01 16.07
N VAL A 337 12.86 18.88 15.44
CA VAL A 337 11.95 18.14 14.56
C VAL A 337 10.72 17.65 15.31
N PHE A 338 10.89 17.08 16.52
CA PHE A 338 9.75 16.63 17.34
C PHE A 338 8.89 17.80 17.82
N ARG A 339 9.49 18.93 18.18
CA ARG A 339 8.75 20.16 18.53
C ARG A 339 7.93 20.70 17.36
N GLU A 340 8.52 20.72 16.17
CA GLU A 340 7.83 21.09 14.93
C GLU A 340 6.66 20.13 14.66
N ALA A 341 6.88 18.82 14.80
CA ALA A 341 5.84 17.83 14.60
C ALA A 341 4.68 17.98 15.60
N ARG A 342 4.97 18.26 16.89
CA ARG A 342 3.96 18.54 17.92
C ARG A 342 3.14 19.79 17.60
N SER A 343 3.81 20.86 17.15
CA SER A 343 3.14 22.10 16.76
C SER A 343 2.19 21.94 15.57
N LYS A 344 2.44 20.95 14.71
CA LYS A 344 1.67 20.64 13.49
C LYS A 344 0.71 19.47 13.67
N SER A 345 0.35 19.12 14.92
CA SER A 345 -0.55 18.00 15.24
C SER A 345 -1.93 18.18 14.57
N PRO A 346 -2.52 17.14 13.93
CA PRO A 346 -1.96 15.80 13.73
C PRO A 346 -0.79 15.78 12.74
N CYS A 347 0.25 14.98 13.02
CA CYS A 347 1.47 14.94 12.20
C CYS A 347 2.04 13.51 12.08
N ILE A 348 2.60 13.17 10.91
CA ILE A 348 3.35 11.94 10.67
C ILE A 348 4.84 12.25 10.56
N VAL A 349 5.64 11.65 11.43
CA VAL A 349 7.11 11.76 11.40
C VAL A 349 7.68 10.53 10.70
N ILE A 350 8.34 10.74 9.56
CA ILE A 350 8.99 9.66 8.79
C ILE A 350 10.48 9.68 9.10
N ILE A 351 11.00 8.59 9.67
CA ILE A 351 12.42 8.39 9.94
C ILE A 351 12.96 7.38 8.93
N ASP A 352 13.77 7.87 7.98
CA ASP A 352 14.37 7.02 6.95
C ASP A 352 15.74 6.49 7.41
N GLU A 353 15.98 5.19 7.20
CA GLU A 353 17.22 4.49 7.57
C GLU A 353 17.56 4.63 9.07
N VAL A 354 16.62 4.26 9.93
CA VAL A 354 16.78 4.36 11.40
C VAL A 354 17.96 3.55 11.93
N ASP A 355 18.41 2.52 11.20
CA ASP A 355 19.63 1.75 11.52
C ASP A 355 20.92 2.57 11.43
N ALA A 356 20.96 3.62 10.60
CA ALA A 356 22.09 4.54 10.57
C ALA A 356 22.11 5.48 11.79
N LEU A 357 20.94 5.77 12.37
CA LEU A 357 20.80 6.67 13.53
C LEU A 357 20.93 5.94 14.86
N CYS A 358 20.51 4.68 14.93
CA CYS A 358 20.36 3.96 16.18
C CYS A 358 20.98 2.55 16.14
N PRO A 359 22.31 2.45 16.04
CA PRO A 359 23.00 1.16 16.12
C PRO A 359 22.89 0.54 17.53
N ARG A 360 23.10 -0.78 17.63
CA ARG A 360 23.14 -1.50 18.91
C ARG A 360 24.25 -0.98 19.83
N ARG A 361 23.95 -0.88 21.13
CA ARG A 361 24.88 -0.35 22.15
C ARG A 361 26.11 -1.23 22.42
N GLU A 362 26.00 -2.54 22.13
CA GLU A 362 26.97 -3.59 22.47
C GLU A 362 27.98 -3.90 21.35
N GLU A 363 27.61 -3.73 20.08
CA GLU A 363 28.55 -3.90 18.95
C GLU A 363 29.49 -2.68 18.91
N GLY A 364 30.67 -2.84 19.51
CA GLY A 364 31.69 -1.80 19.66
C GLY A 364 32.15 -1.22 18.32
N ALA A 365 31.75 0.02 18.06
CA ALA A 365 32.33 0.99 17.09
C ALA A 365 31.48 2.27 16.99
N GLY A 366 30.25 2.28 17.51
CA GLY A 366 29.39 3.47 17.49
C GLY A 366 29.96 4.60 18.34
N SER A 367 30.06 5.80 17.76
CA SER A 367 30.51 7.00 18.45
C SER A 367 29.64 7.26 19.68
N GLU A 368 30.21 7.76 20.78
CA GLU A 368 29.45 8.14 21.97
C GLU A 368 28.29 9.10 21.63
N VAL A 369 28.45 9.89 20.57
CA VAL A 369 27.43 10.76 19.99
C VAL A 369 26.19 9.98 19.54
N GLU A 370 26.35 8.86 18.84
CA GLU A 370 25.23 8.05 18.35
C GLU A 370 24.42 7.47 19.51
N LYS A 371 25.09 6.98 20.56
CA LYS A 371 24.42 6.47 21.77
C LYS A 371 23.55 7.52 22.44
N ARG A 372 23.99 8.78 22.46
CA ARG A 372 23.21 9.91 23.01
C ARG A 372 22.05 10.32 22.10
N VAL A 373 22.22 10.24 20.79
CA VAL A 373 21.13 10.45 19.82
C VAL A 373 20.04 9.38 20.01
N VAL A 374 20.41 8.10 20.20
CA VAL A 374 19.44 7.04 20.52
C VAL A 374 18.70 7.36 21.82
N ALA A 375 19.42 7.72 22.89
CA ALA A 375 18.80 8.05 24.16
C ALA A 375 17.83 9.25 24.05
N THR A 376 18.19 10.25 23.25
CA THR A 376 17.34 11.42 22.98
C THR A 376 16.08 11.02 22.22
N LEU A 377 16.20 10.20 21.16
CA LEU A 377 15.05 9.69 20.40
C LEU A 377 14.10 8.88 21.29
N LEU A 378 14.64 8.01 22.14
CA LEU A 378 13.83 7.23 23.10
C LEU A 378 13.07 8.13 24.07
N THR A 379 13.72 9.18 24.57
CA THR A 379 13.10 10.15 25.49
C THR A 379 11.99 10.93 24.79
N GLU A 380 12.21 11.38 23.56
CA GLU A 380 11.19 12.10 22.79
C GLU A 380 10.00 11.21 22.40
N MET A 381 10.21 9.92 22.11
CA MET A 381 9.13 8.96 21.83
C MET A 381 8.29 8.62 23.06
N ASP A 382 8.93 8.45 24.22
CA ASP A 382 8.24 8.18 25.48
C ASP A 382 7.41 9.41 25.92
N GLY A 383 7.91 10.62 25.65
CA GLY A 383 7.25 11.90 25.96
C GLY A 383 6.07 12.29 25.07
N ILE A 384 5.80 11.57 23.96
CA ILE A 384 4.62 11.84 23.11
C ILE A 384 3.35 11.42 23.87
N GLY A 385 2.44 12.36 24.14
CA GLY A 385 1.13 12.05 24.75
C GLY A 385 1.16 11.69 26.25
N THR A 386 2.15 12.19 27.00
CA THR A 386 2.20 12.12 28.48
C THR A 386 1.83 13.44 29.18
N ASP A 387 1.62 14.52 28.44
CA ASP A 387 1.24 15.81 29.01
C ASP A 387 -0.28 15.88 29.25
N ASP A 388 -0.73 15.29 30.36
CA ASP A 388 -2.12 15.35 30.87
C ASP A 388 -2.58 16.78 31.22
N SER A 389 -1.66 17.76 31.21
CA SER A 389 -1.90 19.15 31.64
C SER A 389 -2.52 20.06 30.58
N SER A 390 -2.57 19.65 29.32
CA SER A 390 -3.22 20.39 28.23
C SER A 390 -4.25 19.51 27.54
N ASN A 391 -5.51 19.96 27.46
CA ASN A 391 -6.64 19.29 26.80
C ASN A 391 -6.46 18.99 25.29
N ILE A 392 -5.25 19.11 24.74
CA ILE A 392 -4.90 18.85 23.35
C ILE A 392 -4.07 17.58 23.34
N GLU A 393 -4.69 16.46 22.96
CA GLU A 393 -3.95 15.22 22.73
C GLU A 393 -3.03 15.39 21.53
N GLU A 394 -1.73 15.25 21.77
CA GLU A 394 -0.73 15.25 20.71
C GLU A 394 -0.91 13.99 19.85
N ARG A 395 -1.32 14.18 18.59
CA ARG A 395 -1.57 13.09 17.62
C ARG A 395 -0.39 12.99 16.66
N VAL A 396 0.72 12.48 17.17
CA VAL A 396 1.95 12.26 16.38
C VAL A 396 2.19 10.77 16.21
N ILE A 397 2.31 10.32 14.96
CA ILE A 397 2.62 8.93 14.60
C ILE A 397 4.00 8.87 13.95
N LEU A 398 4.82 7.91 14.38
CA LEU A 398 6.15 7.66 13.82
C LEU A 398 6.13 6.51 12.80
N ILE A 399 6.76 6.71 11.65
CA ILE A 399 7.03 5.66 10.66
C ILE A 399 8.53 5.59 10.44
N ALA A 400 9.17 4.48 10.84
CA ALA A 400 10.59 4.26 10.61
C ALA A 400 10.83 3.23 9.52
N THR A 401 11.86 3.41 8.70
CA THR A 401 12.32 2.40 7.72
C THR A 401 13.70 1.87 8.11
N THR A 402 13.92 0.56 7.96
CA THR A 402 15.24 -0.04 8.15
C THR A 402 15.50 -1.18 7.16
N ASN A 403 16.75 -1.32 6.71
CA ASN A 403 17.17 -2.49 5.94
C ASN A 403 17.59 -3.65 6.86
N ARG A 404 18.07 -3.32 8.07
CA ARG A 404 18.65 -4.26 9.02
C ARG A 404 17.93 -4.19 10.37
N PRO A 405 16.83 -4.94 10.58
CA PRO A 405 16.08 -4.93 11.85
C PRO A 405 16.88 -5.48 13.04
N ASN A 406 17.99 -6.17 12.77
CA ASN A 406 18.91 -6.65 13.80
C ASN A 406 20.02 -5.64 14.13
N ALA A 407 20.18 -4.56 13.36
CA ALA A 407 21.18 -3.53 13.65
C ALA A 407 20.66 -2.45 14.61
N ILE A 408 19.34 -2.31 14.71
CA ILE A 408 18.70 -1.32 15.58
C ILE A 408 18.76 -1.70 17.06
N ASP A 409 18.78 -0.69 17.93
CA ASP A 409 18.67 -0.85 19.38
C ASP A 409 17.36 -1.58 19.75
N PRO A 410 17.41 -2.72 20.47
CA PRO A 410 16.23 -3.46 20.90
C PRO A 410 15.24 -2.65 21.73
N ALA A 411 15.69 -1.58 22.39
CA ALA A 411 14.84 -0.69 23.17
C ALA A 411 13.82 0.06 22.30
N LEU A 412 14.12 0.32 21.02
CA LEU A 412 13.19 0.95 20.08
C LEU A 412 12.04 0.00 19.68
N ARG A 413 12.30 -1.31 19.69
CA ARG A 413 11.35 -2.38 19.32
C ARG A 413 10.40 -2.79 20.45
N ARG A 414 10.52 -2.18 21.63
CA ARG A 414 9.67 -2.51 22.78
C ARG A 414 8.27 -1.89 22.60
N PRO A 415 7.20 -2.57 23.05
CA PRO A 415 5.87 -1.99 23.09
C PRO A 415 5.85 -0.66 23.87
N GLY A 416 5.11 0.32 23.37
CA GLY A 416 5.13 1.72 23.77
C GLY A 416 5.96 2.64 22.86
N ARG A 417 6.66 2.10 21.85
CA ARG A 417 7.53 2.84 20.92
C ARG A 417 7.24 2.45 19.48
N PHE A 418 8.03 1.56 18.87
CA PHE A 418 7.64 0.89 17.62
C PHE A 418 6.83 -0.36 17.95
N ASP A 419 5.53 -0.16 18.09
CA ASP A 419 4.57 -1.20 18.51
C ASP A 419 4.31 -2.24 17.43
N ARG A 420 4.50 -1.85 16.17
CA ARG A 420 4.20 -2.67 15.00
C ARG A 420 5.40 -2.74 14.07
N GLU A 421 5.83 -3.96 13.78
CA GLU A 421 6.86 -4.23 12.79
C GLU A 421 6.19 -4.84 11.55
N ILE A 422 6.47 -4.27 10.37
CA ILE A 422 5.90 -4.72 9.10
C ILE A 422 7.04 -5.10 8.16
N GLU A 423 7.04 -6.36 7.76
CA GLU A 423 7.99 -6.88 6.79
C GLU A 423 7.56 -6.55 5.36
N ILE A 424 8.47 -5.93 4.62
CA ILE A 424 8.36 -5.66 3.19
C ILE A 424 9.35 -6.59 2.49
N GLY A 425 8.86 -7.78 2.16
CA GLY A 425 9.61 -8.83 1.48
C GLY A 425 9.87 -8.57 0.00
N ILE A 426 10.48 -9.56 -0.66
CA ILE A 426 10.70 -9.58 -2.11
C ILE A 426 9.33 -9.78 -2.78
N PRO A 427 8.99 -9.02 -3.84
CA PRO A 427 7.68 -9.12 -4.47
C PRO A 427 7.50 -10.43 -5.25
N ASP A 428 6.32 -11.04 -5.09
CA ASP A 428 5.85 -12.20 -5.89
C ASP A 428 5.66 -11.84 -7.37
N ALA A 429 5.48 -12.84 -8.24
CA ALA A 429 5.25 -12.62 -9.68
C ALA A 429 4.05 -11.67 -9.95
N HIS A 430 2.94 -11.85 -9.23
CA HIS A 430 1.78 -10.96 -9.34
C HIS A 430 2.10 -9.54 -8.83
N ALA A 431 2.83 -9.43 -7.71
CA ALA A 431 3.25 -8.14 -7.17
C ALA A 431 4.21 -7.40 -8.13
N ARG A 432 5.16 -8.12 -8.75
CA ARG A 432 6.07 -7.58 -9.77
C ARG A 432 5.31 -7.08 -11.00
N LEU A 433 4.28 -7.80 -11.43
CA LEU A 433 3.40 -7.35 -12.51
C LEU A 433 2.68 -6.04 -12.15
N SER A 434 2.11 -5.94 -10.94
CA SER A 434 1.49 -4.71 -10.47
C SER A 434 2.48 -3.54 -10.41
N ILE A 435 3.71 -3.79 -9.95
CA ILE A 435 4.80 -2.79 -9.94
C ILE A 435 5.14 -2.35 -11.37
N LEU A 436 5.29 -3.30 -12.30
CA LEU A 436 5.59 -3.02 -13.71
C LEU A 436 4.49 -2.20 -14.37
N ARG A 437 3.21 -2.48 -14.11
CA ARG A 437 2.08 -1.68 -14.63
C ARG A 437 2.17 -0.22 -14.20
N ILE A 438 2.51 0.04 -12.94
CA ILE A 438 2.63 1.41 -12.40
C ILE A 438 3.88 2.12 -12.90
N LEU A 439 4.98 1.39 -13.11
CA LEU A 439 6.19 1.96 -13.69
C LEU A 439 5.96 2.31 -15.17
N LEU A 440 5.28 1.44 -15.90
CA LEU A 440 5.00 1.62 -17.33
C LEU A 440 3.89 2.64 -17.59
N SER A 441 2.97 2.89 -16.65
CA SER A 441 1.95 3.93 -16.82
C SER A 441 2.54 5.34 -16.99
N LYS A 442 3.79 5.53 -16.54
CA LYS A 442 4.55 6.78 -16.69
C LYS A 442 5.31 6.87 -18.02
N THR A 443 5.38 5.80 -18.80
CA THR A 443 6.21 5.71 -20.02
C THR A 443 5.39 5.24 -21.22
N PRO A 444 5.50 5.87 -22.40
CA PRO A 444 4.83 5.38 -23.60
C PRO A 444 5.42 4.03 -24.03
N HIS A 445 4.56 3.00 -24.09
CA HIS A 445 4.96 1.63 -24.40
C HIS A 445 3.93 0.93 -25.30
N ASN A 446 4.39 -0.06 -26.07
CA ASN A 446 3.55 -0.89 -26.95
C ASN A 446 3.62 -2.37 -26.53
N LEU A 447 3.42 -2.64 -25.24
CA LEU A 447 3.51 -3.99 -24.66
C LEU A 447 2.13 -4.60 -24.49
N THR A 448 2.00 -5.89 -24.74
CA THR A 448 0.78 -6.65 -24.41
C THR A 448 0.81 -7.13 -22.96
N GLU A 449 -0.37 -7.38 -22.39
CA GLU A 449 -0.49 -7.94 -21.02
C GLU A 449 0.15 -9.32 -20.90
N GLU A 450 0.13 -10.15 -21.95
CA GLU A 450 0.80 -11.44 -21.98
C GLU A 450 2.33 -11.31 -21.89
N GLN A 451 2.90 -10.33 -22.60
CA GLN A 451 4.32 -10.02 -22.52
C GLN A 451 4.73 -9.54 -21.12
N LEU A 452 3.87 -8.75 -20.46
CA LEU A 452 4.13 -8.29 -19.10
C LEU A 452 4.08 -9.42 -18.07
N ASN A 453 3.15 -10.36 -18.23
CA ASN A 453 3.10 -11.59 -17.42
C ASN A 453 4.36 -12.45 -17.62
N SER A 454 4.82 -12.61 -18.86
CA SER A 454 6.06 -13.32 -19.18
C SER A 454 7.29 -12.64 -18.57
N LEU A 455 7.33 -11.31 -18.58
CA LEU A 455 8.41 -10.55 -17.94
C LEU A 455 8.40 -10.73 -16.42
N ALA A 456 7.22 -10.70 -15.79
CA ALA A 456 7.06 -10.87 -14.36
C ALA A 456 7.47 -12.28 -13.88
N SER A 457 7.20 -13.33 -14.67
CA SER A 457 7.62 -14.70 -14.34
C SER A 457 9.14 -14.90 -14.46
N ARG A 458 9.78 -14.26 -15.44
CA ARG A 458 11.23 -14.34 -15.67
C ARG A 458 12.08 -13.48 -14.71
N THR A 459 11.49 -12.44 -14.11
CA THR A 459 12.16 -11.50 -13.20
C THR A 459 12.16 -11.99 -11.74
N HIS A 460 12.50 -13.26 -11.51
CA HIS A 460 12.61 -13.78 -10.15
C HIS A 460 13.68 -13.03 -9.34
N GLY A 461 13.34 -12.61 -8.12
CA GLY A 461 14.27 -11.89 -7.24
C GLY A 461 14.51 -10.41 -7.60
N TYR A 462 13.86 -9.88 -8.64
CA TYR A 462 13.90 -8.44 -8.93
C TYR A 462 13.04 -7.68 -7.92
N VAL A 463 13.60 -6.60 -7.40
CA VAL A 463 12.91 -5.71 -6.47
C VAL A 463 12.33 -4.50 -7.22
N GLY A 464 11.41 -3.74 -6.64
CA GLY A 464 10.80 -2.57 -7.29
C GLY A 464 11.81 -1.55 -7.83
N ALA A 465 12.93 -1.32 -7.13
CA ALA A 465 14.02 -0.49 -7.62
C ALA A 465 14.72 -1.07 -8.86
N ASP A 466 14.87 -2.40 -8.93
CA ASP A 466 15.48 -3.10 -10.06
C ASP A 466 14.56 -3.07 -11.28
N LEU A 467 13.27 -3.35 -11.09
CA LEU A 467 12.27 -3.23 -12.17
C LEU A 467 12.20 -1.79 -12.68
N GLY A 468 12.29 -0.81 -11.78
CA GLY A 468 12.43 0.60 -12.16
C GLY A 468 13.72 0.87 -12.95
N ALA A 469 14.83 0.23 -12.62
CA ALA A 469 16.07 0.33 -13.40
C ALA A 469 15.92 -0.32 -14.79
N VAL A 470 15.24 -1.46 -14.89
CA VAL A 470 14.98 -2.16 -16.16
C VAL A 470 14.17 -1.29 -17.10
N VAL A 471 13.08 -0.68 -16.60
CA VAL A 471 12.26 0.24 -17.39
C VAL A 471 13.08 1.49 -17.80
N ARG A 472 13.90 2.06 -16.92
CA ARG A 472 14.75 3.22 -17.23
C ARG A 472 15.82 2.92 -18.30
N ASP A 473 16.47 1.77 -18.19
CA ASP A 473 17.49 1.34 -19.16
C ASP A 473 16.86 1.03 -20.52
N ALA A 474 15.73 0.32 -20.53
CA ALA A 474 14.97 0.03 -21.74
C ALA A 474 14.48 1.31 -22.42
N ALA A 475 14.00 2.29 -21.65
CA ALA A 475 13.62 3.60 -22.17
C ALA A 475 14.81 4.35 -22.76
N THR A 476 15.98 4.26 -22.13
CA THR A 476 17.21 4.88 -22.65
C THR A 476 17.65 4.22 -23.96
N ASN A 477 17.51 2.90 -24.09
CA ASN A 477 17.78 2.17 -25.33
C ASN A 477 16.79 2.54 -26.43
N ALA A 478 15.50 2.69 -26.10
CA ALA A 478 14.49 3.20 -27.03
C ALA A 478 14.80 4.63 -27.51
N ILE A 479 15.23 5.52 -26.60
CA ILE A 479 15.66 6.88 -26.94
C ILE A 479 16.88 6.86 -27.87
N LYS A 480 17.92 6.06 -27.55
CA LYS A 480 19.11 5.91 -28.41
C LYS A 480 18.76 5.44 -29.81
N ARG A 481 17.85 4.47 -29.92
CA ARG A 481 17.33 3.98 -31.21
C ARG A 481 16.62 5.09 -31.98
N CYS A 482 15.75 5.87 -31.34
CA CYS A 482 15.10 7.02 -31.97
C CYS A 482 16.11 8.10 -32.43
N MET A 483 17.10 8.44 -31.60
CA MET A 483 18.15 9.41 -31.96
C MET A 483 19.01 8.95 -33.13
N SER A 484 19.20 7.64 -33.30
CA SER A 484 19.94 7.10 -34.45
C SER A 484 19.17 7.20 -35.78
N VAL A 485 17.83 7.25 -35.71
CA VAL A 485 16.95 7.26 -36.89
C VAL A 485 16.54 8.69 -37.28
N SER A 486 16.41 9.62 -36.33
CA SER A 486 16.02 11.00 -36.59
C SER A 486 16.80 11.98 -35.71
N SER A 487 17.45 12.97 -36.33
CA SER A 487 18.25 14.01 -35.65
C SER A 487 17.40 15.16 -35.09
N THR A 488 16.11 15.25 -35.46
CA THR A 488 15.14 16.18 -34.89
C THR A 488 14.27 15.49 -33.84
N ILE A 489 14.37 15.94 -32.59
CA ILE A 489 13.69 15.36 -31.44
C ILE A 489 12.24 15.87 -31.41
N ASP A 490 11.34 15.22 -32.14
CA ASP A 490 9.92 15.27 -31.80
C ASP A 490 9.66 14.25 -30.69
N GLY A 491 9.44 14.74 -29.47
CA GLY A 491 9.34 13.93 -28.23
C GLY A 491 8.21 12.89 -28.18
N GLY A 492 7.45 12.70 -29.26
CA GLY A 492 6.38 11.71 -29.39
C GLY A 492 6.76 10.39 -30.05
N ALA A 493 7.97 10.24 -30.62
CA ALA A 493 8.32 9.06 -31.43
C ALA A 493 8.99 7.91 -30.65
N ALA A 494 9.48 8.15 -29.43
CA ALA A 494 10.21 7.12 -28.66
C ALA A 494 9.22 6.24 -27.88
N ILE A 495 8.83 5.12 -28.48
CA ILE A 495 7.95 4.11 -27.86
C ILE A 495 8.78 2.93 -27.39
N LEU A 496 8.58 2.51 -26.14
CA LEU A 496 9.25 1.37 -25.55
C LEU A 496 8.67 0.04 -26.08
N THR A 497 9.55 -0.86 -26.52
CA THR A 497 9.17 -2.17 -27.09
C THR A 497 9.64 -3.35 -26.22
N HIS A 498 9.03 -4.53 -26.40
CA HIS A 498 9.38 -5.73 -25.62
C HIS A 498 10.87 -6.11 -25.72
N SER A 499 11.46 -5.97 -26.92
CA SER A 499 12.88 -6.27 -27.14
C SER A 499 13.80 -5.37 -26.32
N ASP A 500 13.41 -4.12 -26.07
CA ASP A 500 14.22 -3.19 -25.26
C ASP A 500 14.27 -3.64 -23.80
N LEU A 501 13.13 -4.14 -23.27
CA LEU A 501 13.06 -4.70 -21.91
C LEU A 501 13.87 -5.99 -21.78
N GLU A 502 13.79 -6.89 -22.78
CA GLU A 502 14.57 -8.13 -22.78
C GLU A 502 16.08 -7.86 -22.82
N ALA A 503 16.51 -6.90 -23.63
CA ALA A 503 17.91 -6.47 -23.66
C ALA A 503 18.35 -5.94 -22.28
N SER A 504 17.54 -5.10 -21.65
CA SER A 504 17.85 -4.52 -20.33
C SER A 504 17.88 -5.55 -19.20
N LEU A 505 17.07 -6.62 -19.26
CA LEU A 505 17.13 -7.71 -18.29
C LEU A 505 18.51 -8.39 -18.24
N SER A 506 19.19 -8.52 -19.38
CA SER A 506 20.52 -9.13 -19.43
C SER A 506 21.60 -8.26 -18.77
N HIS A 507 21.39 -6.94 -18.74
CA HIS A 507 22.37 -5.98 -18.22
C HIS A 507 22.17 -5.69 -16.72
N ILE A 508 20.93 -5.71 -16.24
CA ILE A 508 20.60 -5.35 -14.85
C ILE A 508 20.55 -6.59 -13.97
N ARG A 509 21.52 -6.70 -13.07
CA ARG A 509 21.53 -7.73 -12.01
C ARG A 509 20.56 -7.36 -10.87
N PRO A 510 19.67 -8.27 -10.45
CA PRO A 510 18.73 -8.04 -9.36
C PRO A 510 19.43 -7.77 -8.04
N SER A 511 18.95 -6.77 -7.29
CA SER A 511 19.55 -6.31 -6.04
C SER A 511 19.34 -7.29 -4.89
N ALA A 512 18.23 -8.03 -4.86
CA ALA A 512 18.04 -9.07 -3.84
C ALA A 512 19.07 -10.20 -3.96
N LEU A 513 19.56 -10.48 -5.18
CA LEU A 513 20.63 -11.45 -5.42
C LEU A 513 22.04 -10.88 -5.23
N ARG A 514 22.20 -9.57 -4.97
CA ARG A 514 23.53 -9.01 -4.66
C ARG A 514 24.00 -9.35 -3.24
N GLU A 515 23.07 -9.58 -2.31
CA GLU A 515 23.38 -10.05 -0.94
C GLU A 515 23.30 -11.58 -0.77
N VAL A 516 22.70 -12.26 -1.75
CA VAL A 516 22.55 -13.72 -1.77
C VAL A 516 23.43 -14.22 -2.91
N PHE A 517 24.60 -14.77 -2.58
CA PHE A 517 25.40 -15.54 -3.54
C PHE A 517 24.57 -16.75 -4.00
N ILE A 518 23.73 -16.56 -5.01
CA ILE A 518 23.01 -17.62 -5.69
C ILE A 518 23.88 -17.99 -6.88
N GLU A 519 24.68 -19.04 -6.69
CA GLU A 519 25.31 -19.71 -7.81
C GLU A 519 24.23 -20.56 -8.49
N THR A 520 23.86 -20.26 -9.72
CA THR A 520 23.26 -21.28 -10.58
C THR A 520 24.39 -22.13 -11.15
N PRO A 521 24.62 -23.35 -10.64
CA PRO A 521 25.62 -24.22 -11.20
C PRO A 521 25.32 -24.49 -12.68
N GLN A 522 26.36 -24.64 -13.50
CA GLN A 522 26.23 -24.91 -14.94
C GLN A 522 26.26 -26.42 -15.26
N VAL A 523 26.02 -27.27 -14.26
CA VAL A 523 26.12 -28.74 -14.39
C VAL A 523 24.74 -29.29 -14.72
N ARG A 524 24.62 -30.15 -15.73
CA ARG A 524 23.35 -30.80 -16.10
C ARG A 524 23.33 -32.27 -15.70
N TRP A 525 22.16 -32.92 -15.75
CA TRP A 525 22.08 -34.37 -15.54
C TRP A 525 22.92 -35.18 -16.53
N SER A 526 23.15 -34.63 -17.72
CA SER A 526 24.00 -35.20 -18.78
C SER A 526 25.50 -35.17 -18.46
N ASP A 527 25.94 -34.32 -17.52
CA ASP A 527 27.35 -34.25 -17.13
C ASP A 527 27.73 -35.28 -16.04
N ILE A 528 26.74 -35.99 -15.49
CA ILE A 528 26.94 -36.99 -14.44
C ILE A 528 26.68 -38.36 -15.04
N GLY A 529 27.69 -39.23 -15.08
CA GLY A 529 27.51 -40.62 -15.53
C GLY A 529 27.02 -41.55 -14.41
N GLY A 530 26.17 -42.51 -14.76
CA GLY A 530 25.65 -43.55 -13.86
C GLY A 530 24.56 -43.09 -12.88
N GLN A 531 24.31 -43.94 -11.87
CA GLN A 531 23.42 -43.69 -10.73
C GLN A 531 21.96 -43.31 -11.09
N ALA A 532 21.37 -43.98 -12.08
CA ALA A 532 20.03 -43.71 -12.58
C ALA A 532 18.96 -43.75 -11.47
N ILE A 533 19.06 -44.72 -10.55
CA ILE A 533 18.12 -44.89 -9.43
C ILE A 533 18.15 -43.66 -8.51
N ILE A 534 19.35 -43.16 -8.17
CA ILE A 534 19.51 -42.01 -7.28
C ILE A 534 19.01 -40.74 -7.95
N LYS A 535 19.34 -40.54 -9.24
CA LYS A 535 18.84 -39.41 -10.03
C LYS A 535 17.31 -39.39 -10.02
N GLN A 536 16.67 -40.52 -10.28
CA GLN A 536 15.21 -40.61 -10.27
C GLN A 536 14.62 -40.27 -8.89
N LYS A 537 15.17 -40.81 -7.80
CA LYS A 537 14.73 -40.48 -6.44
C LYS A 537 14.88 -38.99 -6.11
N LEU A 538 15.95 -38.35 -6.55
CA LEU A 538 16.14 -36.91 -6.36
C LEU A 538 15.11 -36.07 -7.14
N ARG A 539 14.77 -36.48 -8.37
CA ARG A 539 13.69 -35.85 -9.15
C ARG A 539 12.34 -36.01 -8.46
N GLU A 540 12.04 -37.19 -7.93
CA GLU A 540 10.80 -37.46 -7.20
C GLU A 540 10.66 -36.59 -5.94
N VAL A 541 11.78 -36.35 -5.24
CA VAL A 541 11.79 -35.56 -4.00
C VAL A 541 11.64 -34.07 -4.27
N ILE A 542 12.25 -33.53 -5.33
CA ILE A 542 12.30 -32.08 -5.57
C ILE A 542 11.40 -31.63 -6.72
N GLU A 543 11.47 -32.28 -7.89
CA GLU A 543 10.73 -31.85 -9.08
C GLU A 543 9.23 -32.13 -8.92
N TRP A 544 8.82 -33.28 -8.36
CA TRP A 544 7.40 -33.64 -8.27
C TRP A 544 6.57 -32.73 -7.35
N PRO A 545 7.02 -32.34 -6.14
CA PRO A 545 6.28 -31.39 -5.32
C PRO A 545 6.09 -30.03 -6.00
N LEU A 546 7.07 -29.60 -6.80
CA LEU A 546 7.04 -28.32 -7.50
C LEU A 546 6.14 -28.36 -8.74
N LEU A 547 6.21 -29.43 -9.54
CA LEU A 547 5.42 -29.58 -10.77
C LEU A 547 3.98 -30.02 -10.51
N HIS A 548 3.73 -30.77 -9.44
CA HIS A 548 2.43 -31.39 -9.16
C HIS A 548 1.88 -31.16 -7.75
N PRO A 549 1.84 -29.91 -7.23
CA PRO A 549 1.40 -29.62 -5.87
C PRO A 549 -0.06 -30.05 -5.59
N ALA A 550 -0.95 -29.93 -6.57
CA ALA A 550 -2.36 -30.35 -6.44
C ALA A 550 -2.50 -31.86 -6.19
N THR A 551 -1.61 -32.68 -6.76
CA THR A 551 -1.61 -34.13 -6.55
C THR A 551 -1.20 -34.47 -5.12
N PHE A 552 -0.21 -33.77 -4.56
CA PHE A 552 0.20 -33.95 -3.16
C PHE A 552 -0.93 -33.60 -2.19
N THR A 553 -1.59 -32.47 -2.39
CA THR A 553 -2.75 -32.07 -1.57
C THR A 553 -3.90 -33.07 -1.67
N ARG A 554 -4.20 -33.54 -2.89
CA ARG A 554 -5.26 -34.55 -3.12
C ARG A 554 -4.95 -35.90 -2.47
N LEU A 555 -3.69 -36.33 -2.49
CA LEU A 555 -3.26 -37.58 -1.88
C LEU A 555 -3.00 -37.45 -0.36
N GLY A 556 -3.01 -36.23 0.19
CA GLY A 556 -2.73 -35.98 1.60
C GLY A 556 -1.29 -36.32 2.00
N ILE A 557 -0.35 -36.28 1.06
CA ILE A 557 1.06 -36.62 1.29
C ILE A 557 1.83 -35.34 1.58
N VAL A 558 2.60 -35.33 2.67
CA VAL A 558 3.52 -34.24 2.99
C VAL A 558 4.81 -34.41 2.18
N PRO A 559 5.25 -33.40 1.41
CA PRO A 559 6.51 -33.48 0.70
C PRO A 559 7.68 -33.57 1.71
N PRO A 560 8.71 -34.39 1.41
CA PRO A 560 9.88 -34.53 2.29
C PRO A 560 10.63 -33.20 2.42
N ARG A 561 11.09 -32.88 3.63
CA ARG A 561 11.74 -31.58 3.92
C ARG A 561 13.24 -31.57 3.61
N GLY A 562 13.88 -32.73 3.69
CA GLY A 562 15.33 -32.83 3.50
C GLY A 562 15.84 -34.15 2.95
N VAL A 563 16.97 -34.06 2.25
CA VAL A 563 17.71 -35.19 1.67
C VAL A 563 19.14 -35.20 2.18
N LEU A 564 19.62 -36.34 2.65
CA LEU A 564 21.02 -36.59 3.00
C LEU A 564 21.66 -37.50 1.95
N LEU A 565 22.66 -36.98 1.24
CA LEU A 565 23.53 -37.73 0.34
C LEU A 565 24.77 -38.19 1.12
N TYR A 566 24.98 -39.50 1.22
CA TYR A 566 26.16 -40.04 1.90
C TYR A 566 26.86 -41.09 1.04
N GLY A 567 28.18 -41.23 1.21
CA GLY A 567 28.96 -42.24 0.50
C GLY A 567 30.45 -41.90 0.45
N PRO A 568 31.27 -42.74 -0.20
CA PRO A 568 32.70 -42.51 -0.30
C PRO A 568 33.04 -41.18 -1.03
N PRO A 569 34.19 -40.57 -0.73
CA PRO A 569 34.65 -39.37 -1.41
C PRO A 569 34.81 -39.62 -2.92
N GLY A 570 34.67 -38.57 -3.73
CA GLY A 570 34.84 -38.67 -5.19
C GLY A 570 33.66 -39.28 -5.96
N CYS A 571 32.56 -39.65 -5.30
CA CYS A 571 31.36 -40.24 -5.94
C CYS A 571 30.28 -39.21 -6.33
N SER A 572 30.66 -38.04 -6.85
CA SER A 572 29.75 -37.05 -7.46
C SER A 572 28.62 -36.45 -6.59
N LYS A 573 28.63 -36.60 -5.26
CA LYS A 573 27.60 -36.04 -4.34
C LYS A 573 27.36 -34.53 -4.54
N THR A 574 28.43 -33.74 -4.52
CA THR A 574 28.38 -32.29 -4.77
C THR A 574 27.93 -31.96 -6.20
N LEU A 575 28.31 -32.77 -7.19
CA LEU A 575 27.88 -32.59 -8.58
C LEU A 575 26.39 -32.89 -8.78
N MET A 576 25.86 -33.93 -8.11
CA MET A 576 24.44 -34.28 -8.14
C MET A 576 23.55 -33.17 -7.58
N ALA A 577 23.92 -32.61 -6.43
CA ALA A 577 23.17 -31.49 -5.85
C ALA A 577 23.18 -30.26 -6.77
N LYS A 578 24.32 -29.99 -7.41
CA LYS A 578 24.44 -28.92 -8.40
C LYS A 578 23.57 -29.17 -9.64
N ALA A 579 23.62 -30.37 -10.23
CA ALA A 579 22.80 -30.70 -11.39
C ALA A 579 21.30 -30.65 -11.11
N LEU A 580 20.89 -31.11 -9.93
CA LEU A 580 19.51 -31.05 -9.46
C LEU A 580 18.96 -29.63 -9.45
N ALA A 581 19.75 -28.67 -8.98
CA ALA A 581 19.36 -27.27 -8.97
C ALA A 581 19.24 -26.66 -10.37
N THR A 582 20.19 -26.95 -11.26
CA THR A 582 20.19 -26.45 -12.65
C THR A 582 18.99 -26.94 -13.43
N GLU A 583 18.62 -28.22 -13.27
CA GLU A 583 17.54 -28.88 -14.02
C GLU A 583 16.17 -28.52 -13.46
N SER A 584 16.07 -28.35 -12.14
CA SER A 584 14.84 -27.88 -11.50
C SER A 584 14.59 -26.38 -11.72
N GLY A 585 15.61 -25.61 -12.14
CA GLY A 585 15.50 -24.17 -12.36
C GLY A 585 15.19 -23.37 -11.08
N ILE A 586 15.53 -23.91 -9.91
CA ILE A 586 15.24 -23.29 -8.60
C ILE A 586 16.47 -22.64 -7.99
N ASN A 587 16.26 -21.73 -7.05
CA ASN A 587 17.33 -20.98 -6.42
C ASN A 587 18.22 -21.94 -5.60
N PHE A 588 19.54 -21.88 -5.80
CA PHE A 588 20.50 -22.74 -5.13
C PHE A 588 21.40 -21.94 -4.19
N ILE A 589 21.39 -22.31 -2.92
CA ILE A 589 22.24 -21.71 -1.89
C ILE A 589 23.19 -22.79 -1.39
N ALA A 590 24.44 -22.76 -1.84
CA ALA A 590 25.47 -23.67 -1.36
C ALA A 590 26.20 -23.07 -0.15
N VAL A 591 26.35 -23.88 0.89
CA VAL A 591 27.14 -23.56 2.08
C VAL A 591 28.05 -24.74 2.37
N LYS A 592 29.36 -24.50 2.42
CA LYS A 592 30.31 -25.53 2.83
C LYS A 592 30.43 -25.55 4.35
N GLY A 593 30.48 -26.74 4.94
CA GLY A 593 30.61 -26.93 6.38
C GLY A 593 31.71 -26.06 7.02
N PRO A 594 32.96 -26.09 6.52
CA PRO A 594 34.05 -25.28 7.05
C PRO A 594 33.85 -23.76 6.97
N GLU A 595 33.07 -23.25 6.00
CA GLU A 595 32.85 -21.80 5.82
C GLU A 595 32.02 -21.19 6.97
N LEU A 596 31.17 -22.00 7.62
CA LEU A 596 30.38 -21.58 8.77
C LEU A 596 31.18 -21.64 10.09
N LEU A 597 32.29 -22.38 10.15
CA LEU A 597 33.13 -22.51 11.35
C LEU A 597 34.14 -21.37 11.51
N ASN A 598 34.64 -20.81 10.40
CA ASN A 598 35.76 -19.86 10.41
C ASN A 598 35.39 -18.41 10.80
N LYS A 599 34.13 -18.13 11.14
CA LYS A 599 33.69 -16.81 11.63
C LYS A 599 33.66 -16.84 13.15
N PHE A 600 34.03 -15.74 13.80
CA PHE A 600 34.22 -15.64 15.26
C PHE A 600 33.06 -16.29 16.05
N VAL A 601 33.37 -16.87 17.23
CA VAL A 601 32.40 -17.58 18.08
C VAL A 601 31.16 -16.70 18.33
N GLY A 602 30.02 -17.10 17.76
CA GLY A 602 28.74 -16.36 17.78
C GLY A 602 28.25 -15.86 16.41
N GLU A 603 29.17 -15.50 15.50
CA GLU A 603 28.81 -15.14 14.12
C GLU A 603 28.33 -16.35 13.31
N SER A 604 28.85 -17.55 13.61
CA SER A 604 28.46 -18.81 12.96
C SER A 604 26.98 -19.16 13.15
N GLU A 605 26.43 -18.96 14.34
CA GLU A 605 25.02 -19.21 14.64
C GLU A 605 24.11 -18.24 13.87
N ARG A 606 24.50 -16.96 13.84
CA ARG A 606 23.81 -15.92 13.08
C ARG A 606 23.88 -16.20 11.58
N ALA A 607 25.01 -16.71 11.08
CA ALA A 607 25.18 -17.09 9.69
C ALA A 607 24.25 -18.25 9.28
N VAL A 608 24.07 -19.26 10.14
CA VAL A 608 23.08 -20.33 9.90
C VAL A 608 21.67 -19.75 9.79
N ARG A 609 21.23 -18.96 10.78
CA ARG A 609 19.89 -18.31 10.74
C ARG A 609 19.71 -17.43 9.50
N GLU A 610 20.76 -16.70 9.12
CA GLU A 610 20.73 -15.85 7.95
C GLU A 610 20.62 -16.65 6.66
N THR A 611 21.30 -17.79 6.54
CA THR A 611 21.17 -18.71 5.40
C THR A 611 19.73 -19.24 5.27
N PHE A 612 19.11 -19.69 6.36
CA PHE A 612 17.73 -20.15 6.35
C PHE A 612 16.74 -19.02 6.06
N ARG A 613 16.97 -17.81 6.60
CA ARG A 613 16.19 -16.62 6.26
C ARG A 613 16.31 -16.28 4.77
N LYS A 614 17.52 -16.37 4.20
CA LYS A 614 17.78 -16.14 2.77
C LYS A 614 17.07 -17.20 1.91
N GLY A 615 17.14 -18.47 2.28
CA GLY A 615 16.43 -19.54 1.58
C GLY A 615 14.91 -19.37 1.62
N ARG A 616 14.35 -18.94 2.75
CA ARG A 616 12.92 -18.63 2.87
C ARG A 616 12.50 -17.45 1.98
N ALA A 617 13.30 -16.39 1.94
CA ALA A 617 13.04 -15.23 1.09
C ALA A 617 13.15 -15.56 -0.41
N SER A 618 13.91 -16.60 -0.78
CA SER A 618 14.11 -17.05 -2.17
C SER A 618 13.31 -18.29 -2.54
N ALA A 619 12.29 -18.67 -1.76
CA ALA A 619 11.46 -19.84 -2.08
C ALA A 619 10.74 -19.66 -3.44
N PRO A 620 10.74 -20.69 -4.32
CA PRO A 620 11.27 -22.04 -4.13
C PRO A 620 12.81 -22.10 -4.20
N SER A 621 13.44 -22.74 -3.21
CA SER A 621 14.91 -22.80 -3.09
C SER A 621 15.43 -24.12 -2.52
N ILE A 622 16.65 -24.48 -2.91
CA ILE A 622 17.47 -25.55 -2.32
C ILE A 622 18.55 -24.90 -1.47
N ILE A 623 18.63 -25.33 -0.20
CA ILE A 623 19.79 -25.06 0.66
C ILE A 623 20.66 -26.30 0.65
N PHE A 624 21.85 -26.20 0.07
CA PHE A 624 22.82 -27.29 -0.03
C PHE A 624 23.94 -27.13 1.02
N PHE A 625 24.03 -28.07 1.95
CA PHE A 625 25.12 -28.18 2.92
C PHE A 625 26.13 -29.22 2.45
N ASP A 626 27.29 -28.78 1.97
CA ASP A 626 28.41 -29.68 1.67
C ASP A 626 29.24 -29.94 2.92
N GLU A 627 29.75 -31.15 3.09
CA GLU A 627 30.55 -31.55 4.28
C GLU A 627 29.86 -31.21 5.60
N ILE A 628 28.57 -31.57 5.73
CA ILE A 628 27.78 -31.28 6.94
C ILE A 628 28.37 -31.93 8.19
N ASP A 629 29.17 -32.99 8.04
CA ASP A 629 29.92 -33.66 9.11
C ASP A 629 30.91 -32.73 9.83
N ALA A 630 31.40 -31.68 9.16
CA ALA A 630 32.24 -30.66 9.80
C ALA A 630 31.45 -29.81 10.82
N LEU A 631 30.15 -29.62 10.60
CA LEU A 631 29.27 -28.80 11.45
C LEU A 631 28.53 -29.62 12.50
N ALA A 632 28.22 -30.88 12.18
CA ALA A 632 27.28 -31.70 12.92
C ALA A 632 27.92 -32.98 13.49
N THR A 633 29.09 -32.82 14.10
CA THR A 633 29.80 -33.89 14.78
C THR A 633 29.03 -34.31 16.05
N SER A 634 28.93 -35.63 16.30
CA SER A 634 28.23 -36.17 17.47
C SER A 634 28.78 -35.62 18.79
N ARG A 635 27.85 -35.28 19.69
CA ARG A 635 28.04 -34.68 21.02
C ARG A 635 29.01 -35.44 21.93
N THR A 636 29.32 -36.69 21.60
CA THR A 636 30.16 -37.58 22.40
C THR A 636 31.67 -37.48 22.11
N ASN A 637 32.08 -36.83 21.01
CA ASN A 637 33.47 -36.94 20.51
C ASN A 637 34.29 -35.63 20.45
N SER A 638 33.79 -34.47 20.91
CA SER A 638 34.57 -33.21 20.82
C SER A 638 34.34 -32.21 21.96
N GLU A 639 35.42 -31.80 22.62
CA GLU A 639 35.53 -30.77 23.69
C GLU A 639 35.36 -29.32 23.17
N GLY A 640 34.27 -29.01 22.47
CA GLY A 640 34.06 -27.66 21.89
C GLY A 640 32.64 -27.13 22.04
N ALA A 641 32.38 -26.31 23.06
CA ALA A 641 31.10 -25.62 23.28
C ALA A 641 30.64 -24.76 22.08
N ALA A 642 31.57 -24.33 21.22
CA ALA A 642 31.27 -23.53 20.02
C ALA A 642 30.54 -24.33 18.92
N HIS A 643 30.81 -25.64 18.78
CA HIS A 643 30.16 -26.48 17.78
C HIS A 643 28.71 -26.81 18.17
N GLU A 644 28.43 -26.91 19.47
CA GLU A 644 27.11 -27.25 20.00
C GLU A 644 26.06 -26.15 19.72
N GLY A 645 26.45 -24.87 19.85
CA GLY A 645 25.57 -23.74 19.54
C GLY A 645 25.12 -23.69 18.07
N ILE A 646 26.02 -24.08 17.15
CA ILE A 646 25.73 -24.10 15.71
C ILE A 646 24.76 -25.24 15.37
N LEU A 647 25.02 -26.44 15.88
CA LEU A 647 24.16 -27.61 15.65
C LEU A 647 22.76 -27.40 16.22
N THR A 648 22.65 -26.90 17.45
CA THR A 648 21.34 -26.61 18.07
C THR A 648 20.57 -25.55 17.28
N SER A 649 21.23 -24.51 16.79
CA SER A 649 20.62 -23.51 15.91
C SER A 649 20.17 -24.09 14.57
N LEU A 650 20.99 -24.94 13.95
CA LEU A 650 20.62 -25.66 12.72
C LEU A 650 19.37 -26.53 12.94
N LEU A 651 19.30 -27.28 14.04
CA LEU A 651 18.13 -28.09 14.39
C LEU A 651 16.88 -27.23 14.62
N ASN A 652 17.02 -26.10 15.32
CA ASN A 652 15.91 -25.19 15.58
C ASN A 652 15.38 -24.54 14.30
N GLU A 653 16.24 -24.19 13.32
CA GLU A 653 15.80 -23.65 12.03
C GLU A 653 15.15 -24.74 11.14
N MET A 654 15.58 -26.00 11.25
CA MET A 654 14.95 -27.14 10.55
C MET A 654 13.58 -27.50 11.13
N ASP A 655 13.44 -27.47 12.46
CA ASP A 655 12.19 -27.77 13.19
C ASP A 655 11.23 -26.57 13.25
N GLY A 656 11.67 -25.39 12.80
CA GLY A 656 11.07 -24.09 13.12
C GLY A 656 9.55 -24.02 12.96
N ILE A 657 8.93 -23.19 13.82
CA ILE A 657 7.48 -22.97 13.95
C ILE A 657 6.82 -22.44 12.64
N GLN A 658 7.61 -21.88 11.72
CA GLN A 658 7.16 -21.54 10.37
C GLN A 658 7.50 -22.70 9.45
N GLU A 659 6.49 -23.40 8.91
CA GLU A 659 6.71 -24.42 7.88
C GLU A 659 7.57 -23.82 6.76
N LEU A 660 8.70 -24.46 6.45
CA LEU A 660 9.60 -24.16 5.34
C LEU A 660 8.86 -24.37 3.99
N SER A 661 7.89 -23.52 3.67
CA SER A 661 7.05 -23.66 2.48
C SER A 661 7.91 -23.41 1.24
N GLY A 662 8.23 -24.48 0.50
CA GLY A 662 9.02 -24.39 -0.73
C GLY A 662 10.54 -24.30 -0.54
N VAL A 663 11.06 -24.57 0.68
CA VAL A 663 12.51 -24.69 0.92
C VAL A 663 12.85 -26.16 1.15
N THR A 664 13.75 -26.70 0.32
CA THR A 664 14.24 -28.08 0.45
C THR A 664 15.70 -28.09 0.90
N ILE A 665 16.02 -28.91 1.90
CA ILE A 665 17.39 -29.02 2.42
C ILE A 665 18.08 -30.22 1.79
N VAL A 666 19.25 -30.03 1.20
CA VAL A 666 20.08 -31.13 0.67
C VAL A 666 21.41 -31.09 1.40
N ALA A 667 21.79 -32.16 2.07
CA ALA A 667 23.06 -32.26 2.79
C ALA A 667 23.93 -33.35 2.16
N ALA A 668 25.24 -33.13 2.06
CA ALA A 668 26.20 -34.14 1.63
C ALA A 668 27.21 -34.43 2.75
N THR A 669 27.53 -35.71 2.96
CA THR A 669 28.57 -36.12 3.90
C THR A 669 29.40 -37.28 3.35
N ASN A 670 30.69 -37.28 3.69
CA ASN A 670 31.59 -38.41 3.46
C ASN A 670 31.67 -39.34 4.68
N ARG A 671 31.25 -38.87 5.86
CA ARG A 671 31.42 -39.54 7.16
C ARG A 671 30.09 -39.59 7.93
N PRO A 672 29.16 -40.47 7.54
CA PRO A 672 27.85 -40.56 8.17
C PRO A 672 27.89 -41.14 9.60
N ASP A 673 29.00 -41.80 9.97
CA ASP A 673 29.29 -42.32 11.31
C ASP A 673 29.45 -41.23 12.37
N VAL A 674 29.97 -40.06 11.97
CA VAL A 674 30.26 -38.93 12.87
C VAL A 674 29.03 -38.02 13.05
N LEU A 675 28.02 -38.16 12.20
CA LEU A 675 26.86 -37.27 12.14
C LEU A 675 25.93 -37.47 13.35
N ASP A 676 25.44 -36.38 13.95
CA ASP A 676 24.42 -36.47 15.02
C ASP A 676 23.12 -37.12 14.49
N SER A 677 22.72 -38.21 15.15
CA SER A 677 21.44 -38.91 14.95
C SER A 677 20.21 -38.00 14.99
N ALA A 678 20.30 -36.85 15.67
CA ALA A 678 19.25 -35.85 15.71
C ALA A 678 18.90 -35.33 14.29
N LEU A 679 19.86 -35.15 13.39
CA LEU A 679 19.59 -34.64 12.04
C LEU A 679 18.79 -35.62 11.17
N MET A 680 18.92 -36.92 11.44
CA MET A 680 18.29 -38.00 10.67
C MET A 680 16.86 -38.34 11.14
N ARG A 681 16.32 -37.59 12.11
CA ARG A 681 14.96 -37.83 12.60
C ARG A 681 13.91 -37.39 11.55
N PRO A 682 12.76 -38.07 11.46
CA PRO A 682 11.65 -37.65 10.61
C PRO A 682 11.23 -36.20 10.92
N GLY A 683 11.00 -35.41 9.88
CA GLY A 683 10.77 -33.96 9.92
C GLY A 683 12.00 -33.12 9.53
N ARG A 684 13.19 -33.72 9.44
CA ARG A 684 14.47 -33.05 9.14
C ARG A 684 15.09 -33.59 7.85
N LEU A 685 16.12 -34.45 7.95
CA LEU A 685 16.68 -35.18 6.79
C LEU A 685 15.92 -36.49 6.59
N ASP A 686 14.71 -36.37 6.05
CA ASP A 686 13.77 -37.49 5.87
C ASP A 686 14.28 -38.57 4.92
N ARG A 687 15.00 -38.17 3.87
CA ARG A 687 15.44 -39.08 2.80
C ARG A 687 16.94 -39.23 2.82
N ILE A 688 17.42 -40.42 3.15
CA ILE A 688 18.83 -40.76 3.15
C ILE A 688 19.15 -41.58 1.89
N LEU A 689 20.03 -41.05 1.04
CA LEU A 689 20.42 -41.65 -0.23
C LEU A 689 21.91 -42.01 -0.21
N TYR A 690 22.19 -43.30 -0.43
CA TYR A 690 23.55 -43.81 -0.57
C TYR A 690 24.06 -43.57 -1.98
N VAL A 691 25.15 -42.82 -2.13
CA VAL A 691 25.84 -42.59 -3.39
C VAL A 691 27.10 -43.45 -3.40
N GLY A 692 26.96 -44.65 -3.93
CA GLY A 692 28.05 -45.63 -4.04
C GLY A 692 29.04 -45.34 -5.18
N PRO A 693 30.13 -46.12 -5.26
CA PRO A 693 31.04 -46.09 -6.40
C PRO A 693 30.30 -46.46 -7.70
N PRO A 694 30.79 -45.99 -8.87
CA PRO A 694 30.14 -46.25 -10.14
C PRO A 694 30.30 -47.71 -10.59
N ASP A 695 29.19 -48.29 -11.06
CA ASP A 695 29.15 -49.60 -11.74
C ASP A 695 29.89 -49.58 -13.08
N LEU A 696 30.09 -50.74 -13.72
CA LEU A 696 30.77 -50.84 -15.03
C LEU A 696 30.15 -49.90 -16.08
N GLU A 697 28.82 -49.89 -16.19
CA GLU A 697 28.09 -49.00 -17.09
C GLU A 697 28.27 -47.53 -16.71
N GLY A 698 28.26 -47.22 -15.41
CA GLY A 698 28.49 -45.88 -14.89
C GLY A 698 29.90 -45.38 -15.20
N ARG A 699 30.92 -46.25 -15.08
CA ARG A 699 32.31 -45.91 -15.45
C ARG A 699 32.46 -45.67 -16.94
N GLU A 700 31.83 -46.48 -17.78
CA GLU A 700 31.81 -46.26 -19.24
C GLU A 700 31.22 -44.89 -19.58
N GLU A 701 30.09 -44.53 -18.97
CA GLU A 701 29.44 -43.25 -19.18
C GLU A 701 30.29 -42.07 -18.68
N ILE A 702 30.89 -42.18 -17.49
CA ILE A 702 31.80 -41.16 -16.94
C ILE A 702 33.00 -40.95 -17.86
N LEU A 703 33.64 -42.03 -18.30
CA LEU A 703 34.77 -41.96 -19.23
C LEU A 703 34.36 -41.30 -20.53
N ARG A 704 33.20 -41.67 -21.11
CA ARG A 704 32.68 -41.08 -22.34
C ARG A 704 32.44 -39.57 -22.23
N ILE A 705 31.85 -39.11 -21.13
CA ILE A 705 31.60 -37.68 -20.85
C ILE A 705 32.92 -36.92 -20.70
N ARG A 706 33.96 -37.55 -20.14
CA ARG A 706 35.27 -36.92 -19.96
C ARG A 706 36.06 -36.89 -21.25
N THR A 707 36.11 -38.00 -21.99
CA THR A 707 36.83 -38.08 -23.26
C THR A 707 36.20 -37.20 -24.32
N SER A 708 34.89 -36.95 -24.29
CA SER A 708 34.24 -36.00 -25.24
C SER A 708 34.68 -34.55 -25.05
N LYS A 709 35.21 -34.20 -23.86
CA LYS A 709 35.74 -32.85 -23.57
C LYS A 709 37.24 -32.75 -23.88
N MET A 710 37.87 -33.84 -24.33
CA MET A 710 39.30 -33.94 -24.61
C MET A 710 39.55 -34.26 -26.08
N ALA A 711 40.71 -33.86 -26.61
CA ALA A 711 41.16 -34.27 -27.93
C ALA A 711 41.78 -35.67 -27.83
N VAL A 712 41.02 -36.71 -28.17
CA VAL A 712 41.45 -38.11 -28.11
C VAL A 712 41.47 -38.71 -29.51
N GLU A 713 42.45 -39.56 -29.79
CA GLU A 713 42.55 -40.30 -31.05
C GLU A 713 41.32 -41.22 -31.28
N PRO A 714 40.73 -41.24 -32.48
CA PRO A 714 39.60 -42.11 -32.79
C PRO A 714 40.01 -43.59 -32.75
N GLY A 715 39.35 -44.39 -31.89
CA GLY A 715 39.67 -45.80 -31.67
C GLY A 715 39.83 -46.20 -30.21
N LEU A 716 39.66 -45.26 -29.26
CA LEU A 716 39.70 -45.57 -27.84
C LEU A 716 38.60 -46.57 -27.42
N ASP A 717 39.01 -47.72 -26.88
CA ASP A 717 38.09 -48.68 -26.28
C ASP A 717 37.74 -48.30 -24.84
N ILE A 718 36.64 -47.55 -24.70
CA ILE A 718 36.11 -47.09 -23.41
C ILE A 718 35.65 -48.27 -22.55
N LYS A 719 35.14 -49.36 -23.15
CA LYS A 719 34.64 -50.52 -22.41
C LYS A 719 35.78 -51.29 -21.76
N HIS A 720 36.89 -51.45 -22.48
CA HIS A 720 38.08 -52.05 -21.92
C HIS A 720 38.65 -51.23 -20.75
N LEU A 721 38.72 -49.90 -20.89
CA LEU A 721 39.13 -49.02 -19.79
C LEU A 721 38.21 -49.10 -18.57
N ALA A 722 36.89 -49.14 -18.78
CA ALA A 722 35.92 -49.27 -17.68
C ALA A 722 36.08 -50.59 -16.90
N THR A 723 36.58 -51.64 -17.56
CA THR A 723 36.87 -52.95 -16.96
C THR A 723 38.14 -52.90 -16.10
N ILE A 724 39.22 -52.28 -16.60
CA ILE A 724 40.50 -52.19 -15.88
C ILE A 724 40.42 -51.24 -14.67
N THR A 725 39.54 -50.24 -14.75
CA THR A 725 39.33 -49.21 -13.72
C THR A 725 38.29 -49.61 -12.66
N GLU A 726 38.12 -50.91 -12.44
CA GLU A 726 37.27 -51.41 -11.35
C GLU A 726 37.75 -50.92 -9.98
N GLY A 727 36.81 -50.40 -9.19
CA GLY A 727 37.09 -49.80 -7.88
C GLY A 727 37.50 -48.32 -7.93
N CYS A 728 37.62 -47.72 -9.12
CA CYS A 728 37.89 -46.28 -9.23
C CYS A 728 36.62 -45.44 -9.01
N SER A 729 36.76 -44.34 -8.27
CA SER A 729 35.73 -43.31 -8.11
C SER A 729 35.57 -42.43 -9.36
N GLY A 730 34.48 -41.68 -9.46
CA GLY A 730 34.27 -40.74 -10.57
C GLY A 730 35.33 -39.62 -10.62
N ALA A 731 35.86 -39.20 -9.46
CA ALA A 731 36.96 -38.25 -9.38
C ALA A 731 38.29 -38.88 -9.84
N GLU A 732 38.56 -40.12 -9.44
CA GLU A 732 39.77 -40.84 -9.87
C GLU A 732 39.76 -41.13 -11.38
N LEU A 733 38.60 -41.45 -11.98
CA LEU A 733 38.46 -41.57 -13.43
C LEU A 733 38.72 -40.25 -14.16
N ALA A 734 38.34 -39.11 -13.56
CA ALA A 734 38.64 -37.81 -14.12
C ALA A 734 40.15 -37.50 -14.02
N SER A 735 40.79 -37.81 -12.90
CA SER A 735 42.25 -37.72 -12.73
C SER A 735 42.99 -38.65 -13.69
N LEU A 736 42.51 -39.87 -13.92
CA LEU A 736 43.06 -40.82 -14.89
C LEU A 736 43.12 -40.23 -16.30
N CYS A 737 42.04 -39.59 -16.74
CA CYS A 737 42.01 -38.93 -18.04
C CYS A 737 43.01 -37.75 -18.10
N GLN A 738 43.14 -36.99 -17.02
CA GLN A 738 44.13 -35.90 -16.93
C GLN A 738 45.56 -36.43 -16.96
N ASP A 739 45.86 -37.49 -16.20
CA ASP A 739 47.17 -38.13 -16.15
C ASP A 739 47.55 -38.73 -17.51
N ALA A 740 46.59 -39.33 -18.22
CA ALA A 740 46.80 -39.82 -19.58
C ALA A 740 47.19 -38.67 -20.53
N ALA A 741 46.52 -37.51 -20.44
CA ALA A 741 46.88 -36.34 -21.23
C ALA A 741 48.27 -35.78 -20.84
N MET A 742 48.58 -35.73 -19.55
CA MET A 742 49.91 -35.31 -19.07
C MET A 742 51.00 -36.25 -19.55
N LEU A 743 50.77 -37.57 -19.57
CA LEU A 743 51.73 -38.56 -20.09
C LEU A 743 51.97 -38.36 -21.59
N SER A 744 50.92 -38.07 -22.37
CA SER A 744 51.08 -37.72 -23.79
C SER A 744 51.90 -36.44 -23.96
N MET A 745 51.62 -35.40 -23.16
CA MET A 745 52.38 -34.13 -23.18
C MET A 745 53.86 -34.31 -22.78
N HIS A 746 54.18 -35.23 -21.86
CA HIS A 746 55.57 -35.51 -21.49
C HIS A 746 56.34 -36.21 -22.61
N LYS A 747 55.65 -36.97 -23.48
CA LYS A 747 56.27 -37.63 -24.63
C LYS A 747 56.54 -36.63 -25.75
N ASP A 748 55.59 -35.73 -26.00
CA ASP A 748 55.72 -34.66 -26.97
C ASP A 748 54.82 -33.48 -26.56
N MET A 749 55.40 -32.27 -26.48
CA MET A 749 54.70 -31.09 -25.96
C MET A 749 53.71 -30.50 -26.97
N ASP A 750 53.88 -30.78 -28.27
CA ASP A 750 53.04 -30.25 -29.34
C ASP A 750 52.00 -31.29 -29.83
N THR A 751 51.72 -32.33 -29.05
CA THR A 751 50.76 -33.38 -29.44
C THR A 751 49.34 -32.83 -29.63
N PRO A 752 48.72 -32.99 -30.81
CA PRO A 752 47.37 -32.50 -31.06
C PRO A 752 46.26 -33.39 -30.47
N TYR A 753 46.59 -34.62 -30.06
CA TYR A 753 45.66 -35.59 -29.46
C TYR A 753 46.36 -36.47 -28.44
N VAL A 754 45.60 -36.95 -27.45
CA VAL A 754 46.03 -38.00 -26.52
C VAL A 754 46.12 -39.31 -27.30
N MET A 755 47.33 -39.85 -27.42
CA MET A 755 47.64 -41.01 -28.26
C MET A 755 47.07 -42.29 -27.64
N VAL A 756 46.13 -42.93 -28.33
CA VAL A 756 45.53 -44.21 -27.91
C VAL A 756 46.50 -45.35 -28.22
N ALA A 757 47.23 -45.26 -29.32
CA ALA A 757 48.25 -46.23 -29.73
C ALA A 757 49.40 -46.39 -28.71
N CYS A 758 49.66 -45.38 -27.87
CA CYS A 758 50.77 -45.38 -26.91
C CYS A 758 50.45 -46.00 -25.55
N SER A 759 49.25 -46.58 -25.35
CA SER A 759 48.81 -47.16 -24.06
C SER A 759 48.84 -46.18 -22.88
N ASP A 760 48.76 -44.86 -23.15
CA ASP A 760 48.85 -43.81 -22.11
C ASP A 760 47.71 -43.92 -21.10
N PHE A 761 46.49 -44.20 -21.56
CA PHE A 761 45.34 -44.46 -20.70
C PHE A 761 45.50 -45.71 -19.83
N ILE A 762 46.16 -46.75 -20.34
CA ILE A 762 46.40 -48.00 -19.60
C ILE A 762 47.49 -47.76 -18.54
N THR A 763 48.54 -47.04 -18.91
CA THR A 763 49.63 -46.65 -17.99
C THR A 763 49.09 -45.75 -16.87
N ALA A 764 48.25 -44.78 -17.22
CA ALA A 764 47.53 -43.95 -16.24
C ALA A 764 46.63 -44.81 -15.33
N ALA A 765 45.86 -45.75 -15.89
CA ALA A 765 45.00 -46.65 -15.11
C ALA A 765 45.76 -47.51 -14.09
N GLN A 766 47.01 -47.91 -14.41
CA GLN A 766 47.87 -48.66 -13.49
C GLN A 766 48.46 -47.77 -12.38
N ASN A 767 48.72 -46.49 -12.68
CA ASN A 767 49.32 -45.54 -11.74
C ASN A 767 48.30 -44.94 -10.77
N VAL A 768 47.00 -44.95 -11.10
CA VAL A 768 45.95 -44.39 -10.25
C VAL A 768 45.81 -45.20 -8.95
N ARG A 769 46.05 -44.54 -7.82
CA ARG A 769 45.84 -45.12 -6.50
C ARG A 769 44.35 -45.21 -6.20
N ARG A 770 43.84 -46.43 -6.08
CA ARG A 770 42.44 -46.72 -5.73
C ARG A 770 42.22 -46.42 -4.24
N GLN A 771 41.38 -45.44 -3.93
CA GLN A 771 41.04 -45.08 -2.55
C GLN A 771 39.86 -45.87 -2.00
N ILE A 772 39.00 -46.40 -2.89
CA ILE A 772 37.82 -47.17 -2.49
C ILE A 772 38.21 -48.64 -2.35
N THR A 773 38.44 -49.08 -1.11
CA THR A 773 38.61 -50.50 -0.78
C THR A 773 37.26 -51.16 -0.48
N PHE A 774 37.20 -52.49 -0.60
CA PHE A 774 36.01 -53.26 -0.24
C PHE A 774 35.59 -53.04 1.22
N GLU A 775 36.55 -52.87 2.13
CA GLU A 775 36.30 -52.55 3.55
C GLU A 775 35.55 -51.22 3.73
N VAL A 776 35.91 -50.20 2.94
CA VAL A 776 35.24 -48.90 2.98
C VAL A 776 33.80 -49.01 2.51
N ILE A 777 33.53 -49.77 1.45
CA ILE A 777 32.16 -50.01 0.95
C ILE A 777 31.34 -50.76 2.00
N ALA A 778 31.89 -51.85 2.54
CA ALA A 778 31.26 -52.65 3.58
C ALA A 778 30.93 -51.82 4.82
N HIS A 779 31.77 -50.85 5.18
CA HIS A 779 31.49 -49.92 6.27
C HIS A 779 30.24 -49.05 5.99
N PHE A 780 30.08 -48.51 4.79
CA PHE A 780 28.89 -47.72 4.42
C PHE A 780 27.62 -48.56 4.31
N GLU A 781 27.73 -49.80 3.84
CA GLU A 781 26.60 -50.74 3.78
C GLU A 781 26.17 -51.18 5.18
N THR A 782 27.13 -51.51 6.05
CA THR A 782 26.84 -51.84 7.45
C THR A 782 26.20 -50.65 8.18
N TRP A 783 26.66 -49.43 7.92
CA TRP A 783 26.02 -48.23 8.45
C TRP A 783 24.57 -48.09 7.93
N LYS A 784 24.34 -48.31 6.63
CA LYS A 784 22.98 -48.29 6.04
C LYS A 784 22.03 -49.25 6.75
N GLU A 785 22.48 -50.47 7.03
CA GLU A 785 21.69 -51.49 7.73
C GLU A 785 21.41 -51.10 9.18
N ARG A 786 22.42 -50.58 9.90
CA ARG A 786 22.29 -50.13 11.30
C ARG A 786 21.36 -48.94 11.47
N SER A 787 21.36 -48.01 10.52
CA SER A 787 20.53 -46.81 10.57
C SER A 787 19.03 -47.12 10.47
N GLY A 788 18.64 -48.33 10.05
CA GLY A 788 17.24 -48.76 9.96
C GLY A 788 16.41 -47.98 8.93
N VAL A 789 17.03 -47.07 8.18
CA VAL A 789 16.35 -46.21 7.21
C VAL A 789 16.20 -46.98 5.91
N ARG A 790 15.01 -47.53 5.68
CA ARG A 790 14.65 -48.10 4.38
C ARG A 790 14.76 -47.00 3.33
N SER A 791 15.74 -47.11 2.44
CA SER A 791 15.76 -46.38 1.18
C SER A 791 14.64 -46.93 0.29
N VAL A 792 13.38 -46.57 0.57
CA VAL A 792 12.29 -46.84 -0.38
C VAL A 792 12.59 -46.09 -1.66
#